data_AF-A0A673JW72-F1
#
_entry.id   AF-A0A673JW72-F1
#
_cell.length_a   1.000
_cell.length_b   1.000
_cell.length_c   1.000
_cell.angle_alpha   90.00
_cell.angle_beta   90.00
_cell.angle_gamma   90.00
#
_symmetry.space_group_name_H-M   'P 1'
#
loop_
_entity.id
_entity.type
_entity.pdbx_description
1 polymer ?
#
loop_
_entity_poly.entity_id
_entity_poly.type
_entity_poly.pdbx_seq_one_letter_code
_entity_poly.pdbx_strand_id
1 'polypeptide(L)'
;IALWEIRLVDNIFPEDPKDGLVKSDMEKLTFYAVSAPEKLDRIGAYLAERLSRDVVRHRYGYVVIAMEALDQLLMACHSQSIKPFVESFLHMVAKLLESREPDLQVLGTNSFVKFANIEEDTPSYHRRYDFFVSQFSAMCHSTHEDPETRSRIRVAGIKGLQGVVRKTVNDELQAIIWEPQHMDKLIPSMLFNMQDNEDSESPLQNIATVCEENPASLAESCFRELLGRAAYGNMNNAVHPVLVHLDNHRLWDPNDFAVPCFRIIMYSIQAQHSHHVIQQVLSHLDTHSKNTPRVRAGIVQVLLETVAIAAKGSIGPTVLEVFNTLLKHLRMSVDFELGDGSRRNSASSLSSTRTKESEERIVQNAIIQTIGFFGGNLPDYQRAEVMMFIMGKVPVYGTPCHTLDTVKIGHQGTKRIQTMLLSSLIMVTSEFKCKTMCAGLPMAFLEPLCSISLMEDSELRQLVLEILHNIIDRHDNRAKLRGIRIIPNVAALKIKREKISKQDVVFMKKHGQQLYRHIYLGCKEEDNVQKNFELLFTALALITIELANEEVMIDLMRLSIALQDMALANEENMPVLIRCGIMALVAAYLNFLSQMIANPPFCQHVSKVIEMRNLDAPYLLPEHVFREKLPESLDRDAVGLYFQTADLAEALSVPGYNVERLAIPYIPQVTDEDRLPRRKSFVDTISLQVDILSNSLPDQSQLAEEITFETLKKAIDTTGLEEQERERRRQVMEKFQKAPFEEIAAHCESKANMLHDRLAQIFELTIRPPPSPSGTVTVTSGHAQYQSVPVYEMKFPDLCVY
;
A
#
# COMPACT_ATOMS: atom_id res chain seq x y z
N ILE A 1 -68.08 15.11 1.64
CA ILE A 1 -68.21 14.25 0.44
C ILE A 1 -69.65 14.27 0.01
N ALA A 2 -69.93 14.42 -1.28
CA ALA A 2 -71.30 14.36 -1.78
C ALA A 2 -71.86 12.93 -1.62
N LEU A 3 -73.14 12.77 -1.28
CA LEU A 3 -73.78 11.44 -1.08
C LEU A 3 -73.54 10.45 -2.24
N TRP A 4 -73.36 10.96 -3.45
CA TRP A 4 -73.07 10.15 -4.63
C TRP A 4 -71.62 9.62 -4.69
N GLU A 5 -70.63 10.40 -4.21
CA GLU A 5 -69.23 9.98 -4.08
C GLU A 5 -69.10 8.88 -3.02
N ILE A 6 -69.84 8.99 -1.90
CA ILE A 6 -69.90 7.93 -0.86
C ILE A 6 -70.43 6.63 -1.46
N ARG A 7 -71.54 6.70 -2.21
CA ARG A 7 -72.13 5.52 -2.86
C ARG A 7 -71.19 4.87 -3.88
N LEU A 8 -70.43 5.68 -4.62
CA LEU A 8 -69.48 5.15 -5.60
C LEU A 8 -68.34 4.37 -4.92
N VAL A 9 -67.86 4.86 -3.77
CA VAL A 9 -66.88 4.15 -2.95
C VAL A 9 -67.50 2.93 -2.25
N ASP A 10 -68.71 3.03 -1.71
CA ASP A 10 -69.37 1.91 -1.03
C ASP A 10 -69.61 0.71 -1.94
N ASN A 11 -69.91 0.95 -3.22
CA ASN A 11 -70.18 -0.09 -4.21
C ASN A 11 -68.96 -0.95 -4.56
N ILE A 12 -67.73 -0.52 -4.24
CA ILE A 12 -66.53 -1.34 -4.47
C ILE A 12 -66.39 -2.46 -3.41
N PHE A 13 -67.10 -2.34 -2.29
CA PHE A 13 -67.06 -3.30 -1.19
C PHE A 13 -68.21 -4.31 -1.31
N PRO A 14 -67.91 -5.61 -1.46
CA PRO A 14 -68.92 -6.67 -1.48
C PRO A 14 -69.55 -6.90 -0.10
N GLU A 15 -70.66 -7.65 -0.05
CA GLU A 15 -71.27 -8.07 1.22
C GLU A 15 -70.37 -9.07 1.98
N ASP A 16 -69.72 -10.02 1.28
CA ASP A 16 -68.70 -10.92 1.85
C ASP A 16 -67.28 -10.43 1.45
N PRO A 17 -66.37 -10.14 2.40
CA PRO A 17 -65.02 -9.71 2.09
C PRO A 17 -64.18 -10.76 1.32
N LYS A 18 -64.61 -12.03 1.26
CA LYS A 18 -63.93 -13.07 0.47
C LYS A 18 -64.13 -12.89 -1.04
N ASP A 19 -65.16 -12.17 -1.46
CA ASP A 19 -65.45 -11.92 -2.88
C ASP A 19 -64.45 -10.93 -3.52
N GLY A 20 -63.65 -10.25 -2.69
CA GLY A 20 -62.61 -9.32 -3.14
C GLY A 20 -63.17 -8.01 -3.71
N LEU A 21 -62.28 -7.16 -4.21
CA LEU A 21 -62.65 -5.86 -4.77
C LEU A 21 -63.55 -6.01 -6.02
N VAL A 22 -64.69 -5.32 -6.04
CA VAL A 22 -65.62 -5.33 -7.20
C VAL A 22 -65.01 -4.54 -8.36
N LYS A 23 -64.35 -5.25 -9.28
CA LYS A 23 -63.54 -4.66 -10.37
C LYS A 23 -64.31 -3.66 -11.24
N SER A 24 -65.55 -3.96 -11.61
CA SER A 24 -66.37 -3.10 -12.48
C SER A 24 -66.70 -1.75 -11.85
N ASP A 25 -66.88 -1.70 -10.53
CA ASP A 25 -67.18 -0.46 -9.82
C ASP A 25 -65.89 0.27 -9.44
N MET A 26 -64.79 -0.46 -9.23
CA MET A 26 -63.46 0.12 -9.12
C MET A 26 -63.05 0.85 -10.40
N GLU A 27 -63.27 0.28 -11.58
CA GLU A 27 -63.00 0.95 -12.86
C GLU A 27 -63.78 2.27 -13.02
N LYS A 28 -65.05 2.29 -12.60
CA LYS A 28 -65.87 3.52 -12.58
C LYS A 28 -65.31 4.55 -11.59
N LEU A 29 -64.89 4.10 -10.41
CA LEU A 29 -64.29 4.96 -9.40
C LEU A 29 -62.97 5.55 -9.90
N THR A 30 -62.12 4.74 -10.53
CA THR A 30 -60.86 5.17 -11.15
C THR A 30 -61.11 6.17 -12.29
N PHE A 31 -62.06 5.88 -13.19
CA PHE A 31 -62.43 6.81 -14.27
C PHE A 31 -62.93 8.15 -13.71
N TYR A 32 -63.76 8.11 -12.66
CA TYR A 32 -64.25 9.31 -11.99
C TYR A 32 -63.12 10.11 -11.32
N ALA A 33 -62.22 9.43 -10.61
CA ALA A 33 -61.06 10.01 -9.95
C ALA A 33 -60.09 10.68 -10.94
N VAL A 34 -59.85 10.05 -12.09
CA VAL A 34 -59.02 10.62 -13.17
C VAL A 34 -59.72 11.79 -13.87
N SER A 35 -61.04 11.74 -14.02
CA SER A 35 -61.82 12.80 -14.69
C SER A 35 -62.07 14.03 -13.82
N ALA A 36 -62.04 13.89 -12.50
CA ALA A 36 -62.27 14.98 -11.53
C ALA A 36 -61.22 14.95 -10.41
N PRO A 37 -59.97 15.35 -10.70
CA PRO A 37 -58.84 15.19 -9.78
C PRO A 37 -58.96 15.97 -8.47
N GLU A 38 -59.71 17.07 -8.46
CA GLU A 38 -60.00 17.89 -7.27
C GLU A 38 -60.84 17.15 -6.19
N LYS A 39 -61.46 16.03 -6.56
CA LYS A 39 -62.29 15.21 -5.66
C LYS A 39 -61.52 14.01 -5.08
N LEU A 40 -60.36 13.70 -5.66
CA LEU A 40 -59.53 12.56 -5.28
C LEU A 40 -59.12 12.62 -3.80
N ASP A 41 -58.76 13.80 -3.30
CA ASP A 41 -58.43 14.01 -1.89
C ASP A 41 -59.55 13.59 -0.95
N ARG A 42 -60.79 13.96 -1.27
CA ARG A 42 -61.97 13.62 -0.47
C ARG A 42 -62.25 12.11 -0.50
N ILE A 43 -62.12 11.49 -1.68
CA ILE A 43 -62.26 10.04 -1.83
C ILE A 43 -61.21 9.32 -0.98
N GLY A 44 -59.96 9.77 -1.02
CA GLY A 44 -58.86 9.26 -0.20
C GLY A 44 -59.12 9.38 1.30
N ALA A 45 -59.57 10.54 1.76
CA ALA A 45 -59.89 10.79 3.17
C ALA A 45 -61.01 9.86 3.69
N TYR A 46 -62.02 9.57 2.88
CA TYR A 46 -63.11 8.67 3.27
C TYR A 46 -62.70 7.19 3.26
N LEU A 47 -61.94 6.77 2.26
CA LEU A 47 -61.33 5.44 2.26
C LEU A 47 -60.43 5.27 3.49
N ALA A 48 -59.68 6.30 3.86
CA ALA A 48 -58.84 6.30 5.05
C ALA A 48 -59.65 6.19 6.37
N GLU A 49 -60.72 6.97 6.51
CA GLU A 49 -61.61 6.88 7.69
C GLU A 49 -62.26 5.50 7.79
N ARG A 50 -62.74 4.96 6.66
CA ARG A 50 -63.35 3.64 6.60
C ARG A 50 -62.36 2.53 6.96
N LEU A 51 -61.18 2.55 6.34
CA LEU A 51 -60.11 1.60 6.65
C LEU A 51 -59.74 1.65 8.13
N SER A 52 -59.54 2.84 8.68
CA SER A 52 -59.22 3.02 10.11
C SER A 52 -60.28 2.40 11.02
N ARG A 53 -61.56 2.62 10.70
CA ARG A 53 -62.69 2.02 11.41
C ARG A 53 -62.71 0.49 11.29
N ASP A 54 -62.33 -0.06 10.14
CA ASP A 54 -62.30 -1.51 9.91
C ASP A 54 -61.12 -2.21 10.57
N VAL A 55 -59.97 -1.53 10.68
CA VAL A 55 -58.82 -1.98 11.47
C VAL A 55 -59.21 -2.08 12.95
N VAL A 56 -59.85 -1.04 13.52
CA VAL A 56 -60.29 -1.05 14.93
C VAL A 56 -61.36 -2.11 15.20
N ARG A 57 -62.18 -2.45 14.20
CA ARG A 57 -63.23 -3.48 14.30
C ARG A 57 -62.73 -4.90 13.97
N HIS A 58 -61.43 -5.08 13.73
CA HIS A 58 -60.82 -6.36 13.35
C HIS A 58 -61.44 -7.00 12.09
N ARG A 59 -61.92 -6.17 11.14
CA ARG A 59 -62.51 -6.64 9.88
C ARG A 59 -61.48 -6.61 8.75
N TYR A 60 -60.44 -7.43 8.86
CA TYR A 60 -59.25 -7.36 8.00
C TYR A 60 -59.53 -7.62 6.52
N GLY A 61 -60.55 -8.43 6.17
CA GLY A 61 -60.91 -8.64 4.77
C GLY A 61 -61.34 -7.36 4.04
N TYR A 62 -62.09 -6.48 4.70
CA TYR A 62 -62.43 -5.17 4.13
C TYR A 62 -61.24 -4.18 4.13
N VAL A 63 -60.29 -4.36 5.04
CA VAL A 63 -59.03 -3.58 5.06
C VAL A 63 -58.18 -3.91 3.82
N VAL A 64 -58.09 -5.19 3.43
CA VAL A 64 -57.41 -5.62 2.20
C VAL A 64 -58.05 -4.97 0.98
N ILE A 65 -59.39 -5.01 0.88
CA ILE A 65 -60.14 -4.40 -0.24
C ILE A 65 -59.94 -2.88 -0.28
N ALA A 66 -59.97 -2.20 0.88
CA ALA A 66 -59.74 -0.77 0.96
C ALA A 66 -58.32 -0.37 0.54
N MET A 67 -57.29 -1.14 0.93
CA MET A 67 -55.91 -0.90 0.47
C MET A 67 -55.73 -1.19 -1.01
N GLU A 68 -56.35 -2.24 -1.54
CA GLU A 68 -56.29 -2.55 -2.97
C GLU A 68 -56.91 -1.42 -3.81
N ALA A 69 -58.04 -0.87 -3.38
CA ALA A 69 -58.66 0.30 -4.00
C ALA A 69 -57.74 1.54 -3.93
N LEU A 70 -57.13 1.81 -2.76
CA LEU A 70 -56.19 2.91 -2.59
C LEU A 70 -54.96 2.77 -3.50
N ASP A 71 -54.39 1.57 -3.60
CA ASP A 71 -53.26 1.27 -4.50
C ASP A 71 -53.63 1.49 -5.97
N GLN A 72 -54.81 1.04 -6.40
CA GLN A 72 -55.26 1.23 -7.79
C GLN A 72 -55.48 2.71 -8.11
N LEU A 73 -56.05 3.49 -7.20
CA LEU A 73 -56.19 4.94 -7.36
C LEU A 73 -54.82 5.64 -7.42
N LEU A 74 -53.90 5.23 -6.56
CA LEU A 74 -52.53 5.75 -6.53
C LEU A 74 -51.80 5.49 -7.85
N MET A 75 -51.94 4.29 -8.42
CA MET A 75 -51.29 3.91 -9.69
C MET A 75 -52.01 4.47 -10.94
N ALA A 76 -53.25 4.94 -10.83
CA ALA A 76 -54.02 5.43 -11.97
C ALA A 76 -53.97 6.96 -12.12
N CYS A 77 -53.79 7.69 -11.03
CA CYS A 77 -53.80 9.15 -11.01
C CYS A 77 -52.38 9.71 -10.96
N HIS A 78 -51.93 10.45 -11.98
CA HIS A 78 -50.57 11.04 -12.08
C HIS A 78 -50.62 12.56 -12.35
N SER A 79 -51.47 13.28 -11.61
CA SER A 79 -51.73 14.73 -11.81
C SER A 79 -51.28 15.54 -10.60
N GLN A 80 -51.08 16.86 -10.74
CA GLN A 80 -50.66 17.74 -9.63
C GLN A 80 -51.57 17.66 -8.38
N SER A 81 -52.81 17.23 -8.55
CA SER A 81 -53.84 17.00 -7.53
C SER A 81 -53.72 15.65 -6.78
N ILE A 82 -52.71 14.83 -7.09
CA ILE A 82 -52.40 13.61 -6.32
C ILE A 82 -51.82 13.93 -4.94
N LYS A 83 -51.17 15.10 -4.76
CA LYS A 83 -50.39 15.44 -3.55
C LYS A 83 -51.18 15.32 -2.23
N PRO A 84 -52.44 15.83 -2.12
CA PRO A 84 -53.26 15.67 -0.91
C PRO A 84 -53.74 14.23 -0.69
N PHE A 85 -54.07 13.52 -1.78
CA PHE A 85 -54.45 12.11 -1.71
C PHE A 85 -53.34 11.23 -1.14
N VAL A 86 -52.09 11.51 -1.52
CA VAL A 86 -50.92 10.79 -0.98
C VAL A 86 -50.79 10.96 0.54
N GLU A 87 -51.19 12.10 1.11
CA GLU A 87 -51.18 12.28 2.57
C GLU A 87 -52.15 11.31 3.27
N SER A 88 -53.37 11.18 2.73
CA SER A 88 -54.36 10.21 3.23
C SER A 88 -53.89 8.77 3.03
N PHE A 89 -53.27 8.46 1.89
CA PHE A 89 -52.68 7.16 1.60
C PHE A 89 -51.57 6.79 2.61
N LEU A 90 -50.58 7.67 2.78
CA LEU A 90 -49.46 7.45 3.71
C LEU A 90 -49.92 7.36 5.16
N HIS A 91 -50.98 8.08 5.53
CA HIS A 91 -51.57 7.92 6.86
C HIS A 91 -52.16 6.51 7.08
N MET A 92 -52.78 5.93 6.05
CA MET A 92 -53.31 4.56 6.13
C MET A 92 -52.21 3.51 6.14
N VAL A 93 -51.20 3.67 5.29
CA VAL A 93 -50.01 2.82 5.34
C VAL A 93 -49.39 2.85 6.74
N ALA A 94 -49.18 4.04 7.31
CA ALA A 94 -48.67 4.18 8.68
C ALA A 94 -49.53 3.44 9.71
N LYS A 95 -50.87 3.56 9.60
CA LYS A 95 -51.80 2.88 10.51
C LYS A 95 -51.71 1.36 10.44
N LEU A 96 -51.49 0.80 9.25
CA LEU A 96 -51.30 -0.64 9.05
C LEU A 96 -49.97 -1.12 9.62
N LEU A 97 -48.89 -0.36 9.42
CA LEU A 97 -47.57 -0.68 9.93
C LEU A 97 -47.50 -0.63 11.47
N GLU A 98 -48.27 0.26 12.11
CA GLU A 98 -48.41 0.32 13.59
C GLU A 98 -49.20 -0.86 14.17
N SER A 99 -49.90 -1.65 13.34
CA SER A 99 -50.64 -2.81 13.82
C SER A 99 -49.70 -3.89 14.36
N ARG A 100 -50.21 -4.71 15.29
CA ARG A 100 -49.52 -5.91 15.79
C ARG A 100 -49.74 -7.13 14.89
N GLU A 101 -50.63 -7.02 13.91
CA GLU A 101 -50.97 -8.11 12.99
C GLU A 101 -49.95 -8.19 11.84
N PRO A 102 -49.23 -9.31 11.67
CA PRO A 102 -48.21 -9.47 10.62
C PRO A 102 -48.76 -9.25 9.21
N ASP A 103 -49.97 -9.74 8.92
CA ASP A 103 -50.59 -9.62 7.60
C ASP A 103 -50.88 -8.16 7.23
N LEU A 104 -51.25 -7.33 8.22
CA LEU A 104 -51.48 -5.90 8.00
C LEU A 104 -50.16 -5.15 7.78
N GLN A 105 -49.10 -5.52 8.51
CA GLN A 105 -47.77 -4.95 8.29
C GLN A 105 -47.25 -5.27 6.89
N VAL A 106 -47.38 -6.52 6.44
CA VAL A 106 -47.00 -6.95 5.09
C VAL A 106 -47.83 -6.21 4.02
N LEU A 107 -49.14 -6.08 4.23
CA LEU A 107 -50.02 -5.32 3.33
C LEU A 107 -49.60 -3.85 3.23
N GLY A 108 -49.37 -3.20 4.38
CA GLY A 108 -48.90 -1.81 4.44
C GLY A 108 -47.56 -1.62 3.73
N THR A 109 -46.59 -2.51 3.96
CA THR A 109 -45.31 -2.50 3.23
C THR A 109 -45.51 -2.61 1.73
N ASN A 110 -46.31 -3.58 1.26
CA ASN A 110 -46.50 -3.81 -0.17
C ASN A 110 -47.10 -2.58 -0.87
N SER A 111 -48.08 -1.92 -0.24
CA SER A 111 -48.64 -0.65 -0.71
C SER A 111 -47.61 0.48 -0.69
N PHE A 112 -46.78 0.57 0.36
CA PHE A 112 -45.69 1.54 0.43
C PHE A 112 -44.65 1.34 -0.69
N VAL A 113 -44.29 0.11 -1.02
CA VAL A 113 -43.35 -0.20 -2.11
C VAL A 113 -43.92 0.22 -3.47
N LYS A 114 -45.23 0.04 -3.70
CA LYS A 114 -45.90 0.57 -4.91
C LYS A 114 -45.78 2.09 -4.97
N PHE A 115 -46.05 2.78 -3.86
CA PHE A 115 -45.86 4.22 -3.75
C PHE A 115 -44.40 4.65 -4.02
N ALA A 116 -43.42 3.92 -3.49
CA ALA A 116 -42.00 4.23 -3.66
C ALA A 116 -41.53 4.17 -5.12
N ASN A 117 -42.21 3.40 -5.98
CA ASN A 117 -41.90 3.29 -7.41
C ASN A 117 -42.48 4.43 -8.25
N ILE A 118 -43.26 5.35 -7.66
CA ILE A 118 -43.80 6.52 -8.35
C ILE A 118 -42.75 7.63 -8.30
N GLU A 119 -42.35 8.17 -9.44
CA GLU A 119 -41.24 9.14 -9.55
C GLU A 119 -41.61 10.57 -9.11
N GLU A 120 -42.89 10.89 -8.90
CA GLU A 120 -43.35 12.23 -8.54
C GLU A 120 -42.94 12.65 -7.11
N ASP A 121 -42.41 13.88 -6.96
CA ASP A 121 -42.10 14.52 -5.67
C ASP A 121 -43.37 14.65 -4.81
N THR A 122 -43.24 14.19 -3.57
CA THR A 122 -44.33 14.15 -2.59
C THR A 122 -43.90 14.77 -1.25
N PRO A 123 -44.11 16.08 -1.05
CA PRO A 123 -43.76 16.76 0.21
C PRO A 123 -44.44 16.18 1.46
N SER A 124 -45.62 15.57 1.31
CA SER A 124 -46.34 14.88 2.39
C SER A 124 -45.57 13.68 2.95
N TYR A 125 -44.71 13.05 2.15
CA TYR A 125 -43.82 11.98 2.61
C TYR A 125 -42.74 12.52 3.56
N HIS A 126 -42.22 13.72 3.31
CA HIS A 126 -41.13 14.31 4.09
C HIS A 126 -41.52 14.46 5.57
N ARG A 127 -42.78 14.82 5.84
CA ARG A 127 -43.31 14.98 7.21
C ARG A 127 -43.41 13.68 8.01
N ARG A 128 -43.43 12.52 7.33
CA ARG A 128 -43.58 11.19 7.95
C ARG A 128 -42.37 10.29 7.69
N TYR A 129 -41.32 10.83 7.09
CA TYR A 129 -40.12 10.09 6.72
C TYR A 129 -39.49 9.37 7.92
N ASP A 130 -39.28 10.09 9.02
CA ASP A 130 -38.69 9.56 10.27
C ASP A 130 -39.49 8.39 10.85
N PHE A 131 -40.82 8.48 10.74
CA PHE A 131 -41.73 7.42 11.16
C PHE A 131 -41.52 6.17 10.31
N PHE A 132 -41.51 6.28 8.97
CA PHE A 132 -41.33 5.13 8.08
C PHE A 132 -39.96 4.48 8.26
N VAL A 133 -38.89 5.27 8.34
CA VAL A 133 -37.54 4.75 8.62
C VAL A 133 -37.53 3.97 9.93
N SER A 134 -38.09 4.55 11.00
CA SER A 134 -38.08 3.91 12.32
C SER A 134 -38.94 2.65 12.36
N GLN A 135 -40.13 2.67 11.75
CA GLN A 135 -41.06 1.56 11.77
C GLN A 135 -40.56 0.37 10.94
N PHE A 136 -40.08 0.62 9.72
CA PHE A 136 -39.51 -0.44 8.89
C PHE A 136 -38.21 -1.01 9.48
N SER A 137 -37.37 -0.18 10.11
CA SER A 137 -36.19 -0.67 10.86
C SER A 137 -36.60 -1.56 12.03
N ALA A 138 -37.65 -1.19 12.79
CA ALA A 138 -38.17 -2.02 13.87
C ALA A 138 -38.68 -3.38 13.37
N MET A 139 -39.36 -3.41 12.22
CA MET A 139 -39.80 -4.66 11.57
C MET A 139 -38.62 -5.55 11.16
N CYS A 140 -37.50 -4.98 10.72
CA CYS A 140 -36.27 -5.71 10.40
C CYS A 140 -35.67 -6.43 11.62
N HIS A 141 -35.98 -5.98 12.84
CA HIS A 141 -35.53 -6.58 14.10
C HIS A 141 -36.62 -7.40 14.80
N SER A 142 -37.67 -7.83 14.07
CA SER A 142 -38.74 -8.64 14.65
C SER A 142 -38.21 -9.90 15.35
N THR A 143 -38.70 -10.15 16.56
CA THR A 143 -38.40 -11.30 17.42
C THR A 143 -39.62 -12.20 17.61
N HIS A 144 -40.54 -12.22 16.63
CA HIS A 144 -41.75 -13.03 16.69
C HIS A 144 -41.44 -14.52 16.98
N GLU A 145 -42.29 -15.17 17.79
CA GLU A 145 -42.10 -16.55 18.27
C GLU A 145 -42.05 -17.55 17.12
N ASP A 146 -43.01 -17.43 16.19
CA ASP A 146 -43.06 -18.23 14.97
C ASP A 146 -41.98 -17.78 13.95
N PRO A 147 -41.05 -18.67 13.53
CA PRO A 147 -39.98 -18.35 12.58
C PRO A 147 -40.47 -17.91 11.19
N GLU A 148 -41.56 -18.49 10.68
CA GLU A 148 -42.12 -18.15 9.37
C GLU A 148 -42.68 -16.72 9.39
N THR A 149 -43.52 -16.42 10.39
CA THR A 149 -44.04 -15.07 10.63
C THR A 149 -42.92 -14.07 10.91
N ARG A 150 -41.89 -14.44 11.67
CA ARG A 150 -40.70 -13.61 11.90
C ARG A 150 -40.01 -13.26 10.59
N SER A 151 -39.77 -14.24 9.73
CA SER A 151 -39.17 -14.05 8.40
C SER A 151 -40.02 -13.13 7.54
N ARG A 152 -41.33 -13.35 7.48
CA ARG A 152 -42.28 -12.51 6.72
C ARG A 152 -42.27 -11.05 7.17
N ILE A 153 -42.26 -10.79 8.48
CA ILE A 153 -42.18 -9.41 9.02
C ILE A 153 -40.84 -8.76 8.65
N ARG A 154 -39.72 -9.50 8.77
CA ARG A 154 -38.38 -8.99 8.43
C ARG A 154 -38.24 -8.68 6.94
N VAL A 155 -38.71 -9.58 6.07
CA VAL A 155 -38.78 -9.36 4.62
C VAL A 155 -39.61 -8.11 4.29
N ALA A 156 -40.76 -7.93 4.96
CA ALA A 156 -41.57 -6.73 4.80
C ALA A 156 -40.85 -5.46 5.31
N GLY A 157 -40.10 -5.55 6.41
CA GLY A 157 -39.26 -4.46 6.89
C GLY A 157 -38.20 -4.05 5.85
N ILE A 158 -37.45 -5.02 5.31
CA ILE A 158 -36.39 -4.79 4.34
C ILE A 158 -36.94 -4.21 3.04
N LYS A 159 -38.06 -4.75 2.53
CA LYS A 159 -38.77 -4.19 1.35
C LYS A 159 -39.21 -2.75 1.59
N GLY A 160 -39.71 -2.45 2.79
CA GLY A 160 -40.05 -1.09 3.20
C GLY A 160 -38.84 -0.16 3.17
N LEU A 161 -37.73 -0.57 3.77
CA LEU A 161 -36.46 0.17 3.74
C LEU A 161 -35.94 0.37 2.31
N GLN A 162 -36.04 -0.64 1.45
CA GLN A 162 -35.66 -0.51 0.04
C GLN A 162 -36.54 0.52 -0.68
N GLY A 163 -37.85 0.54 -0.40
CA GLY A 163 -38.75 1.57 -0.89
C GLY A 163 -38.36 2.97 -0.39
N VAL A 164 -37.99 3.10 0.89
CA VAL A 164 -37.50 4.37 1.46
C VAL A 164 -36.27 4.85 0.70
N VAL A 165 -35.27 3.98 0.50
CA VAL A 165 -34.04 4.31 -0.24
C VAL A 165 -34.36 4.75 -1.66
N ARG A 166 -35.21 4.03 -2.39
CA ARG A 166 -35.61 4.39 -3.76
C ARG A 166 -36.28 5.76 -3.84
N LYS A 167 -37.22 6.05 -2.95
CA LYS A 167 -37.99 7.30 -2.98
C LYS A 167 -37.14 8.52 -2.64
N THR A 168 -36.15 8.38 -1.74
CA THR A 168 -35.31 9.51 -1.30
C THR A 168 -34.25 9.96 -2.29
N VAL A 169 -33.89 9.14 -3.27
CA VAL A 169 -32.68 9.39 -4.08
C VAL A 169 -32.93 10.35 -5.24
N ASN A 170 -34.19 10.48 -5.68
CA ASN A 170 -34.59 11.35 -6.80
C ASN A 170 -35.20 12.68 -6.33
N ASP A 171 -35.17 12.96 -5.04
CA ASP A 171 -35.96 14.03 -4.39
C ASP A 171 -35.07 14.97 -3.56
N GLU A 172 -35.62 16.12 -3.11
CA GLU A 172 -34.93 17.07 -2.22
C GLU A 172 -34.44 16.42 -0.90
N LEU A 173 -34.98 15.24 -0.55
CA LEU A 173 -34.56 14.39 0.56
C LEU A 173 -33.22 13.67 0.36
N GLN A 174 -32.59 13.76 -0.82
CA GLN A 174 -31.33 13.07 -1.10
C GLN A 174 -30.23 13.41 -0.09
N ALA A 175 -30.20 14.64 0.44
CA ALA A 175 -29.25 15.03 1.49
C ALA A 175 -29.66 14.49 2.88
N ILE A 176 -30.96 14.42 3.14
CA ILE A 176 -31.52 14.07 4.46
C ILE A 176 -31.29 12.59 4.77
N ILE A 177 -31.45 11.68 3.80
CA ILE A 177 -31.25 10.23 4.06
C ILE A 177 -29.87 9.93 4.66
N TRP A 178 -28.83 10.69 4.30
CA TRP A 178 -27.46 10.48 4.79
C TRP A 178 -27.19 11.08 6.16
N GLU A 179 -28.17 11.72 6.81
CA GLU A 179 -28.01 12.18 8.18
C GLU A 179 -27.82 11.00 9.14
N PRO A 180 -26.95 11.14 10.16
CA PRO A 180 -26.65 10.05 11.10
C PRO A 180 -27.90 9.42 11.73
N GLN A 181 -28.91 10.23 12.05
CA GLN A 181 -30.17 9.77 12.66
C GLN A 181 -30.94 8.71 11.86
N HIS A 182 -30.74 8.66 10.53
CA HIS A 182 -31.34 7.65 9.65
C HIS A 182 -30.37 6.53 9.34
N MET A 183 -29.12 6.86 9.01
CA MET A 183 -28.08 5.86 8.70
C MET A 183 -27.83 4.90 9.86
N ASP A 184 -27.88 5.39 11.10
CA ASP A 184 -27.74 4.60 12.34
C ASP A 184 -28.90 3.62 12.58
N LYS A 185 -29.97 3.69 11.78
CA LYS A 185 -31.09 2.72 11.78
C LYS A 185 -31.06 1.84 10.54
N LEU A 186 -30.87 2.43 9.36
CA LEU A 186 -30.91 1.75 8.07
C LEU A 186 -29.81 0.71 7.95
N ILE A 187 -28.56 1.12 8.19
CA ILE A 187 -27.38 0.26 7.98
C ILE A 187 -27.40 -0.91 8.97
N PRO A 188 -27.54 -0.72 10.31
CA PRO A 188 -27.60 -1.83 11.24
C PRO A 188 -28.77 -2.80 10.98
N SER A 189 -29.93 -2.29 10.54
CA SER A 189 -31.08 -3.14 10.20
C SER A 189 -30.79 -4.10 9.03
N MET A 190 -30.08 -3.62 8.00
CA MET A 190 -29.66 -4.45 6.87
C MET A 190 -28.59 -5.46 7.31
N LEU A 191 -27.57 -4.99 8.04
CA LEU A 191 -26.47 -5.85 8.51
C LEU A 191 -26.95 -6.96 9.44
N PHE A 192 -27.88 -6.67 10.34
CA PHE A 192 -28.50 -7.67 11.22
C PHE A 192 -29.16 -8.81 10.43
N ASN A 193 -29.92 -8.47 9.38
CA ASN A 193 -30.58 -9.50 8.55
C ASN A 193 -29.62 -10.24 7.61
N MET A 194 -28.46 -9.65 7.29
CA MET A 194 -27.41 -10.33 6.54
C MET A 194 -26.62 -11.33 7.41
N GLN A 195 -26.61 -11.15 8.74
CA GLN A 195 -25.88 -12.01 9.68
C GLN A 195 -26.60 -13.31 10.01
N ASP A 196 -27.94 -13.27 10.09
CA ASP A 196 -28.80 -14.38 10.55
C ASP A 196 -28.89 -15.58 9.58
N ASN A 197 -27.88 -15.84 8.75
CA ASN A 197 -27.86 -16.96 7.80
C ASN A 197 -27.46 -18.31 8.45
N GLU A 198 -27.26 -18.36 9.78
CA GLU A 198 -26.78 -19.57 10.49
C GLU A 198 -27.79 -20.73 10.56
N ASP A 199 -29.09 -20.51 10.30
CA ASP A 199 -30.08 -21.61 10.32
C ASP A 199 -30.22 -22.37 8.98
N SER A 200 -29.47 -22.00 7.94
CA SER A 200 -29.61 -22.60 6.59
C SER A 200 -28.73 -23.84 6.33
N GLU A 201 -27.88 -24.27 7.27
CA GLU A 201 -27.09 -25.52 7.15
C GLU A 201 -27.76 -26.75 7.79
N SER A 202 -29.07 -26.93 7.60
CA SER A 202 -29.70 -28.24 7.81
C SER A 202 -29.88 -28.95 6.44
N PRO A 203 -29.17 -30.07 6.17
CA PRO A 203 -29.14 -30.68 4.83
C PRO A 203 -30.43 -31.39 4.39
N LEU A 204 -31.58 -31.15 5.06
CA LEU A 204 -32.81 -31.91 4.84
C LEU A 204 -33.98 -31.11 4.26
N GLN A 205 -33.84 -29.81 3.95
CA GLN A 205 -34.94 -28.99 3.44
C GLN A 205 -34.89 -28.69 1.93
N ASN A 206 -34.28 -29.54 1.11
CA ASN A 206 -34.18 -29.35 -0.35
C ASN A 206 -35.35 -29.95 -1.17
N ILE A 207 -36.53 -30.09 -0.59
CA ILE A 207 -37.74 -30.45 -1.35
C ILE A 207 -38.92 -29.59 -0.90
N ALA A 208 -39.38 -28.76 -1.85
CA ALA A 208 -40.60 -27.94 -1.84
C ALA A 208 -40.56 -26.64 -1.01
N THR A 209 -40.20 -25.52 -1.64
CA THR A 209 -41.14 -24.56 -2.25
C THR A 209 -40.37 -23.45 -2.97
N VAL A 210 -40.70 -23.23 -4.24
CA VAL A 210 -40.29 -22.06 -5.01
C VAL A 210 -41.09 -20.86 -4.47
N CYS A 211 -40.43 -19.74 -4.18
CA CYS A 211 -40.99 -18.43 -3.77
C CYS A 211 -41.11 -18.06 -2.26
N GLU A 212 -40.08 -18.28 -1.45
CA GLU A 212 -39.84 -17.38 -0.30
C GLU A 212 -38.51 -16.64 -0.49
N GLU A 213 -38.59 -15.31 -0.64
CA GLU A 213 -37.41 -14.46 -0.80
C GLU A 213 -36.57 -14.48 0.48
N ASN A 214 -35.31 -14.91 0.39
CA ASN A 214 -34.42 -14.98 1.55
C ASN A 214 -34.13 -13.56 2.10
N PRO A 215 -34.42 -13.27 3.39
CA PRO A 215 -34.21 -11.96 3.99
C PRO A 215 -32.75 -11.47 3.88
N ALA A 216 -31.77 -12.36 4.01
CA ALA A 216 -30.35 -11.99 3.89
C ALA A 216 -30.02 -11.47 2.48
N SER A 217 -30.52 -12.13 1.44
CA SER A 217 -30.30 -11.73 0.04
C SER A 217 -30.96 -10.39 -0.31
N LEU A 218 -32.15 -10.13 0.25
CA LEU A 218 -32.85 -8.85 0.10
C LEU A 218 -32.11 -7.74 0.84
N ALA A 219 -31.63 -8.00 2.06
CA ALA A 219 -30.87 -7.05 2.85
C ALA A 219 -29.56 -6.67 2.15
N GLU A 220 -28.83 -7.66 1.60
CA GLU A 220 -27.64 -7.41 0.78
C GLU A 220 -27.99 -6.56 -0.45
N SER A 221 -29.05 -6.91 -1.20
CA SER A 221 -29.46 -6.14 -2.37
C SER A 221 -29.81 -4.69 -2.01
N CYS A 222 -30.52 -4.47 -0.90
CA CYS A 222 -30.89 -3.15 -0.41
C CYS A 222 -29.65 -2.35 0.03
N PHE A 223 -28.70 -3.01 0.71
CA PHE A 223 -27.44 -2.41 1.14
C PHE A 223 -26.58 -1.97 -0.06
N ARG A 224 -26.47 -2.84 -1.07
CA ARG A 224 -25.79 -2.51 -2.34
C ARG A 224 -26.46 -1.33 -3.04
N GLU A 225 -27.79 -1.32 -3.07
CA GLU A 225 -28.60 -0.28 -3.70
C GLU A 225 -28.36 1.10 -3.04
N LEU A 226 -28.31 1.13 -1.71
CA LEU A 226 -28.02 2.32 -0.91
C LEU A 226 -26.59 2.83 -1.16
N LEU A 227 -25.58 1.94 -1.01
CA LEU A 227 -24.17 2.31 -1.16
C LEU A 227 -23.78 2.73 -2.57
N GLY A 228 -24.42 2.16 -3.60
CA GLY A 228 -24.18 2.56 -5.00
C GLY A 228 -24.56 4.00 -5.32
N ARG A 229 -25.28 4.67 -4.44
CA ARG A 229 -25.72 6.07 -4.57
C ARG A 229 -24.97 7.03 -3.66
N ALA A 230 -24.08 6.52 -2.81
CA ALA A 230 -23.35 7.32 -1.84
C ALA A 230 -22.28 8.18 -2.55
N ALA A 231 -22.42 9.50 -2.45
CA ALA A 231 -21.42 10.46 -2.93
C ALA A 231 -20.27 10.63 -1.91
N TYR A 232 -19.17 11.25 -2.35
CA TYR A 232 -17.97 11.46 -1.53
C TYR A 232 -18.25 12.01 -0.12
N GLY A 233 -19.05 13.08 0.00
CA GLY A 233 -19.34 13.72 1.29
C GLY A 233 -20.16 12.88 2.26
N ASN A 234 -20.88 11.87 1.76
CA ASN A 234 -21.77 11.02 2.56
C ASN A 234 -21.13 9.69 2.92
N MET A 235 -19.94 9.40 2.38
CA MET A 235 -19.28 8.12 2.56
C MET A 235 -18.96 7.85 4.04
N ASN A 236 -18.65 8.91 4.80
CA ASN A 236 -18.45 8.78 6.24
C ASN A 236 -19.69 8.23 6.96
N ASN A 237 -20.85 8.80 6.65
CA ASN A 237 -22.13 8.43 7.27
C ASN A 237 -22.63 7.05 6.78
N ALA A 238 -22.15 6.58 5.61
CA ALA A 238 -22.48 5.26 5.09
C ALA A 238 -21.68 4.14 5.79
N VAL A 239 -20.36 4.35 5.99
CA VAL A 239 -19.44 3.32 6.49
C VAL A 239 -19.30 3.34 8.01
N HIS A 240 -19.38 4.50 8.65
CA HIS A 240 -19.22 4.61 10.11
C HIS A 240 -20.22 3.73 10.88
N PRO A 241 -21.52 3.69 10.53
CA PRO A 241 -22.48 2.79 11.19
C PRO A 241 -22.16 1.31 11.00
N VAL A 242 -21.53 0.93 9.87
CA VAL A 242 -21.05 -0.45 9.64
C VAL A 242 -19.97 -0.79 10.66
N LEU A 243 -18.97 0.07 10.83
CA LEU A 243 -17.88 -0.13 11.78
C LEU A 243 -18.41 -0.27 13.23
N VAL A 244 -19.32 0.63 13.62
CA VAL A 244 -19.97 0.60 14.94
C VAL A 244 -20.79 -0.69 15.13
N HIS A 245 -21.51 -1.15 14.10
CA HIS A 245 -22.26 -2.40 14.15
C HIS A 245 -21.34 -3.60 14.38
N LEU A 246 -20.21 -3.69 13.65
CA LEU A 246 -19.23 -4.76 13.81
C LEU A 246 -18.59 -4.77 15.20
N ASP A 247 -18.29 -3.60 15.77
CA ASP A 247 -17.75 -3.49 17.12
C ASP A 247 -18.75 -3.97 18.18
N ASN A 248 -19.99 -3.48 18.11
CA ASN A 248 -21.03 -3.77 19.09
C ASN A 248 -21.39 -5.27 19.11
N HIS A 249 -21.39 -5.92 17.96
CA HIS A 249 -21.72 -7.34 17.80
C HIS A 249 -20.48 -8.26 17.83
N ARG A 250 -19.27 -7.70 18.05
CA ARG A 250 -17.99 -8.42 18.13
C ARG A 250 -17.66 -9.26 16.88
N LEU A 251 -17.95 -8.74 15.70
CA LEU A 251 -17.86 -9.46 14.42
C LEU A 251 -16.48 -9.35 13.74
N TRP A 252 -15.46 -8.93 14.50
CA TRP A 252 -14.07 -8.89 14.06
C TRP A 252 -13.31 -10.18 14.40
N ASP A 253 -13.85 -11.03 15.29
CA ASP A 253 -13.29 -12.33 15.68
C ASP A 253 -14.42 -13.34 15.99
N PRO A 254 -14.71 -14.30 15.08
CA PRO A 254 -14.12 -14.44 13.75
C PRO A 254 -14.55 -13.31 12.80
N ASN A 255 -13.77 -13.07 11.74
CA ASN A 255 -14.03 -12.02 10.75
C ASN A 255 -14.84 -12.50 9.52
N ASP A 256 -15.54 -13.63 9.65
CA ASP A 256 -16.30 -14.30 8.58
C ASP A 256 -17.41 -13.43 8.00
N PHE A 257 -18.00 -12.54 8.81
CA PHE A 257 -18.99 -11.56 8.35
C PHE A 257 -18.35 -10.24 7.90
N ALA A 258 -17.34 -9.73 8.63
CA ALA A 258 -16.73 -8.43 8.38
C ALA A 258 -16.08 -8.35 6.99
N VAL A 259 -15.36 -9.40 6.56
CA VAL A 259 -14.69 -9.43 5.25
C VAL A 259 -15.69 -9.39 4.08
N PRO A 260 -16.70 -10.30 3.99
CA PRO A 260 -17.73 -10.20 2.95
C PRO A 260 -18.52 -8.90 3.00
N CYS A 261 -18.82 -8.37 4.18
CA CYS A 261 -19.51 -7.09 4.33
C CYS A 261 -18.74 -5.95 3.64
N PHE A 262 -17.44 -5.82 3.92
CA PHE A 262 -16.61 -4.80 3.26
C PHE A 262 -16.37 -5.08 1.77
N ARG A 263 -16.38 -6.34 1.35
CA ARG A 263 -16.37 -6.70 -0.07
C ARG A 263 -17.63 -6.19 -0.78
N ILE A 264 -18.80 -6.33 -0.16
CA ILE A 264 -20.05 -5.77 -0.68
C ILE A 264 -19.94 -4.25 -0.80
N ILE A 265 -19.44 -3.57 0.24
CA ILE A 265 -19.23 -2.11 0.23
C ILE A 265 -18.36 -1.69 -0.95
N MET A 266 -17.18 -2.29 -1.09
CA MET A 266 -16.21 -1.92 -2.12
C MET A 266 -16.68 -2.17 -3.55
N TYR A 267 -17.49 -3.20 -3.79
CA TYR A 267 -18.08 -3.44 -5.11
C TYR A 267 -19.29 -2.57 -5.42
N SER A 268 -19.94 -2.01 -4.41
CA SER A 268 -21.12 -1.16 -4.59
C SER A 268 -20.76 0.29 -4.80
N ILE A 269 -19.72 0.80 -4.15
CA ILE A 269 -19.32 2.21 -4.30
C ILE A 269 -18.60 2.48 -5.63
N GLN A 270 -18.58 3.74 -6.05
CA GLN A 270 -17.76 4.17 -7.18
C GLN A 270 -16.27 4.08 -6.85
N ALA A 271 -15.46 3.63 -7.81
CA ALA A 271 -14.02 3.40 -7.61
C ALA A 271 -13.26 4.64 -7.10
N GLN A 272 -13.71 5.84 -7.47
CA GLN A 272 -13.14 7.12 -7.00
C GLN A 272 -13.29 7.34 -5.48
N HIS A 273 -14.24 6.69 -4.81
CA HIS A 273 -14.48 6.82 -3.37
C HIS A 273 -13.80 5.72 -2.53
N SER A 274 -13.18 4.73 -3.18
CA SER A 274 -12.52 3.58 -2.52
C SER A 274 -11.47 4.01 -1.49
N HIS A 275 -10.66 5.02 -1.80
CA HIS A 275 -9.63 5.56 -0.91
C HIS A 275 -10.21 6.10 0.42
N HIS A 276 -11.44 6.63 0.40
CA HIS A 276 -12.08 7.14 1.61
C HIS A 276 -12.51 6.00 2.55
N VAL A 277 -13.04 4.90 2.00
CA VAL A 277 -13.36 3.70 2.78
C VAL A 277 -12.09 3.12 3.41
N ILE A 278 -10.99 3.06 2.65
CA ILE A 278 -9.68 2.64 3.16
C ILE A 278 -9.24 3.54 4.33
N GLN A 279 -9.34 4.87 4.18
CA GLN A 279 -9.02 5.83 5.25
C GLN A 279 -9.87 5.62 6.50
N GLN A 280 -11.15 5.32 6.37
CA GLN A 280 -12.01 5.03 7.52
C GLN A 280 -11.61 3.74 8.22
N VAL A 281 -11.28 2.67 7.48
CA VAL A 281 -10.79 1.41 8.08
C VAL A 281 -9.43 1.62 8.76
N LEU A 282 -8.53 2.42 8.18
CA LEU A 282 -7.26 2.82 8.80
C LEU A 282 -7.48 3.60 10.10
N SER A 283 -8.39 4.58 10.07
CA SER A 283 -8.76 5.36 11.25
C SER A 283 -9.38 4.48 12.34
N HIS A 284 -10.21 3.51 11.95
CA HIS A 284 -10.77 2.51 12.86
C HIS A 284 -9.69 1.69 13.55
N LEU A 285 -8.71 1.19 12.77
CA LEU A 285 -7.57 0.46 13.31
C LEU A 285 -6.79 1.29 14.34
N ASP A 286 -6.59 2.59 14.07
CA ASP A 286 -5.94 3.52 15.00
C ASP A 286 -6.72 3.71 16.31
N THR A 287 -8.03 3.93 16.23
CA THR A 287 -8.92 4.06 17.41
C THR A 287 -8.94 2.77 18.24
N HIS A 288 -8.86 1.60 17.59
CA HIS A 288 -8.87 0.28 18.23
C HIS A 288 -7.48 -0.33 18.45
N SER A 289 -6.44 0.50 18.47
CA SER A 289 -5.04 0.07 18.64
C SER A 289 -4.74 -0.71 19.93
N LYS A 290 -5.60 -0.62 20.95
CA LYS A 290 -5.48 -1.33 22.25
C LYS A 290 -6.41 -2.54 22.38
N ASN A 291 -7.20 -2.86 21.34
CA ASN A 291 -8.08 -4.03 21.35
C ASN A 291 -7.27 -5.34 21.30
N THR A 292 -7.97 -6.47 21.47
CA THR A 292 -7.33 -7.80 21.42
C THR A 292 -6.59 -7.99 20.08
N PRO A 293 -5.48 -8.76 20.08
CA PRO A 293 -4.72 -9.02 18.85
C PRO A 293 -5.61 -9.58 17.73
N ARG A 294 -6.57 -10.46 18.06
CA ARG A 294 -7.49 -11.04 17.07
C ARG A 294 -8.40 -10.00 16.41
N VAL A 295 -8.96 -9.07 17.17
CA VAL A 295 -9.78 -7.98 16.61
C VAL A 295 -8.95 -7.09 15.71
N ARG A 296 -7.72 -6.71 16.12
CA ARG A 296 -6.81 -5.92 15.29
C ARG A 296 -6.43 -6.65 14.00
N ALA A 297 -6.14 -7.96 14.07
CA ALA A 297 -5.90 -8.79 12.89
C ALA A 297 -7.12 -8.86 11.97
N GLY A 298 -8.33 -8.96 12.54
CA GLY A 298 -9.60 -8.92 11.80
C GLY A 298 -9.77 -7.61 11.00
N ILE A 299 -9.49 -6.46 11.63
CA ILE A 299 -9.52 -5.15 10.94
C ILE A 299 -8.45 -5.08 9.84
N VAL A 300 -7.24 -5.56 10.10
CA VAL A 300 -6.15 -5.61 9.09
C VAL A 300 -6.50 -6.52 7.91
N GLN A 301 -7.24 -7.61 8.13
CA GLN A 301 -7.72 -8.48 7.06
C GLN A 301 -8.80 -7.81 6.20
N VAL A 302 -9.71 -7.06 6.82
CA VAL A 302 -10.67 -6.22 6.08
C VAL A 302 -9.93 -5.15 5.26
N LEU A 303 -8.91 -4.52 5.84
CA LEU A 303 -8.06 -3.58 5.11
C LEU A 303 -7.35 -4.22 3.90
N LEU A 304 -6.82 -5.44 4.06
CA LEU A 304 -6.23 -6.19 2.95
C LEU A 304 -7.21 -6.38 1.79
N GLU A 305 -8.44 -6.84 2.08
CA GLU A 305 -9.47 -7.11 1.08
C GLU A 305 -9.96 -5.82 0.40
N THR A 306 -10.16 -4.75 1.17
CA THR A 306 -10.56 -3.45 0.62
C THR A 306 -9.50 -2.87 -0.32
N VAL A 307 -8.22 -2.91 0.09
CA VAL A 307 -7.08 -2.50 -0.75
C VAL A 307 -6.97 -3.39 -1.99
N ALA A 308 -7.19 -4.70 -1.88
CA ALA A 308 -7.15 -5.62 -3.01
C ALA A 308 -8.17 -5.31 -4.10
N ILE A 309 -9.38 -4.92 -3.69
CA ILE A 309 -10.42 -4.51 -4.64
C ILE A 309 -10.08 -3.15 -5.25
N ALA A 310 -9.59 -2.21 -4.44
CA ALA A 310 -9.22 -0.87 -4.89
C ALA A 310 -7.99 -0.85 -5.81
N ALA A 311 -7.10 -1.85 -5.72
CA ALA A 311 -5.82 -1.87 -6.44
C ALA A 311 -5.99 -1.96 -7.97
N LYS A 312 -7.18 -2.36 -8.41
CA LYS A 312 -7.58 -2.32 -9.82
C LYS A 312 -7.93 -0.92 -10.33
N GLY A 313 -7.88 0.10 -9.48
CA GLY A 313 -8.23 1.50 -9.77
C GLY A 313 -7.22 2.51 -9.20
N SER A 314 -7.71 3.67 -8.75
CA SER A 314 -6.87 4.80 -8.32
C SER A 314 -6.63 4.82 -6.81
N ILE A 315 -5.61 4.10 -6.33
CA ILE A 315 -5.16 4.15 -4.91
C ILE A 315 -4.18 5.30 -4.63
N GLY A 316 -3.55 5.85 -5.68
CA GLY A 316 -2.36 6.72 -5.63
C GLY A 316 -2.18 7.64 -4.40
N PRO A 317 -3.17 8.47 -4.02
CA PRO A 317 -3.01 9.42 -2.90
C PRO A 317 -2.83 8.79 -1.51
N THR A 318 -3.30 7.56 -1.30
CA THR A 318 -3.34 6.92 0.04
C THR A 318 -2.25 5.88 0.26
N VAL A 319 -1.43 5.58 -0.76
CA VAL A 319 -0.44 4.49 -0.71
C VAL A 319 0.49 4.63 0.51
N LEU A 320 1.19 5.76 0.63
CA LEU A 320 2.14 5.99 1.73
C LEU A 320 1.45 6.08 3.09
N GLU A 321 0.22 6.58 3.15
CA GLU A 321 -0.57 6.64 4.38
C GLU A 321 -0.91 5.24 4.90
N VAL A 322 -1.38 4.35 4.02
CA VAL A 322 -1.64 2.93 4.33
C VAL A 322 -0.37 2.28 4.89
N PHE A 323 0.78 2.40 4.20
CA PHE A 323 2.04 1.85 4.69
C PHE A 323 2.46 2.46 6.03
N ASN A 324 2.37 3.78 6.19
CA ASN A 324 2.75 4.44 7.44
C ASN A 324 1.94 3.92 8.64
N THR A 325 0.62 3.79 8.48
CA THR A 325 -0.27 3.27 9.52
C THR A 325 0.01 1.79 9.80
N LEU A 326 0.15 0.95 8.77
CA LEU A 326 0.50 -0.47 8.94
C LEU A 326 1.84 -0.64 9.68
N LEU A 327 2.87 0.10 9.30
CA LEU A 327 4.18 0.06 9.96
C LEU A 327 4.14 0.59 11.40
N LYS A 328 3.30 1.60 11.68
CA LYS A 328 3.04 2.09 13.05
C LYS A 328 2.43 0.98 13.90
N HIS A 329 1.38 0.31 13.42
CA HIS A 329 0.73 -0.80 14.13
C HIS A 329 1.63 -2.02 14.30
N LEU A 330 2.51 -2.30 13.31
CA LEU A 330 3.51 -3.35 13.41
C LEU A 330 4.46 -3.11 14.59
N ARG A 331 4.93 -1.86 14.78
CA ARG A 331 5.75 -1.48 15.93
C ARG A 331 4.99 -1.59 17.25
N MET A 332 3.75 -1.08 17.29
CA MET A 332 2.91 -1.19 18.48
C MET A 332 2.70 -2.63 18.90
N SER A 333 2.50 -3.55 17.94
CA SER A 333 2.37 -4.98 18.21
C SER A 333 3.65 -5.59 18.80
N VAL A 334 4.82 -5.17 18.33
CA VAL A 334 6.12 -5.56 18.94
C VAL A 334 6.24 -5.02 20.37
N ASP A 335 5.84 -3.76 20.61
CA ASP A 335 5.86 -3.16 21.95
C ASP A 335 4.93 -3.90 22.93
N PHE A 336 3.74 -4.33 22.47
CA PHE A 336 2.82 -5.14 23.28
C PHE A 336 3.38 -6.53 23.59
N GLU A 337 4.03 -7.19 22.62
CA GLU A 337 4.70 -8.50 22.82
C GLU A 337 5.79 -8.41 23.90
N LEU A 338 6.60 -7.34 23.88
CA LEU A 338 7.67 -7.11 24.86
C LEU A 338 7.13 -6.68 26.24
N GLY A 339 6.07 -5.88 26.27
CA GLY A 339 5.43 -5.40 27.49
C GLY A 339 4.78 -6.51 28.32
N ASP A 340 4.20 -7.53 27.68
CA ASP A 340 3.58 -8.68 28.36
C ASP A 340 4.64 -9.63 28.97
N GLY A 341 5.81 -9.72 28.34
CA GLY A 341 6.96 -10.48 28.87
C GLY A 341 7.52 -9.91 30.17
N SER A 342 7.49 -8.59 30.36
CA SER A 342 7.99 -7.93 31.58
C SER A 342 7.07 -8.12 32.78
N ARG A 343 5.75 -8.20 32.59
CA ARG A 343 4.77 -8.39 33.67
C ARG A 343 4.72 -9.84 34.20
N ARG A 344 5.05 -10.83 33.36
CA ARG A 344 5.07 -12.25 33.77
C ARG A 344 6.29 -12.63 34.62
N ASN A 345 7.37 -11.84 34.60
CA ASN A 345 8.55 -12.10 35.43
C ASN A 345 8.38 -11.76 36.92
N SER A 346 7.22 -11.25 37.33
CA SER A 346 6.95 -10.86 38.73
C SER A 346 6.06 -11.86 39.50
N ALA A 347 5.60 -12.96 38.89
CA ALA A 347 4.81 -13.97 39.59
C ALA A 347 5.07 -15.39 39.04
N SER A 348 5.93 -16.12 39.76
CA SER A 348 6.01 -17.58 39.89
C SER A 348 5.33 -18.46 38.83
N SER A 349 6.11 -19.28 38.10
CA SER A 349 6.04 -20.76 38.14
C SER A 349 6.97 -21.39 37.09
N LEU A 350 7.94 -22.20 37.57
CA LEU A 350 8.70 -23.13 36.75
C LEU A 350 7.80 -24.28 36.26
N SER A 351 7.07 -24.09 35.16
CA SER A 351 6.58 -25.22 34.34
C SER A 351 5.95 -24.73 33.03
N SER A 352 6.73 -24.70 31.95
CA SER A 352 6.37 -25.13 30.58
C SER A 352 7.27 -24.44 29.56
N THR A 353 8.38 -25.12 29.25
CA THR A 353 9.29 -24.84 28.15
C THR A 353 8.63 -25.20 26.80
N ARG A 354 7.53 -24.52 26.49
CA ARG A 354 6.95 -24.41 25.16
C ARG A 354 6.54 -22.97 25.00
N THR A 355 7.28 -22.24 24.18
CA THR A 355 6.95 -20.92 23.65
C THR A 355 5.46 -20.87 23.32
N LYS A 356 4.63 -20.35 24.23
CA LYS A 356 3.32 -19.83 23.83
C LYS A 356 3.64 -18.69 22.87
N GLU A 357 3.50 -18.93 21.58
CA GLU A 357 3.63 -17.89 20.57
C GLU A 357 2.73 -16.74 20.98
N SER A 358 3.29 -15.52 21.06
CA SER A 358 2.51 -14.34 21.41
C SER A 358 1.39 -14.19 20.38
N GLU A 359 0.15 -14.00 20.85
CA GLU A 359 -1.00 -13.75 19.96
C GLU A 359 -0.78 -12.48 19.10
N GLU A 360 0.11 -11.57 19.53
CA GLU A 360 0.57 -10.42 18.74
C GLU A 360 1.19 -10.83 17.40
N ARG A 361 1.79 -12.03 17.30
CA ARG A 361 2.34 -12.51 16.03
C ARG A 361 1.28 -12.67 14.95
N ILE A 362 0.02 -12.92 15.32
CA ILE A 362 -1.10 -12.97 14.37
C ILE A 362 -1.28 -11.59 13.71
N VAL A 363 -1.22 -10.52 14.51
CA VAL A 363 -1.29 -9.14 14.01
C VAL A 363 -0.07 -8.79 13.17
N GLN A 364 1.13 -9.13 13.64
CA GLN A 364 2.39 -8.88 12.91
C GLN A 364 2.35 -9.55 11.52
N ASN A 365 1.96 -10.83 11.46
CA ASN A 365 1.85 -11.57 10.21
C ASN A 365 0.77 -11.02 9.29
N ALA A 366 -0.42 -10.68 9.82
CA ALA A 366 -1.48 -10.06 9.04
C ALA A 366 -1.01 -8.74 8.42
N ILE A 367 -0.33 -7.89 9.19
CA ILE A 367 0.22 -6.62 8.68
C ILE A 367 1.28 -6.85 7.59
N ILE A 368 2.23 -7.76 7.82
CA ILE A 368 3.28 -8.09 6.83
C ILE A 368 2.66 -8.62 5.54
N GLN A 369 1.64 -9.48 5.62
CA GLN A 369 0.90 -9.97 4.47
C GLN A 369 0.17 -8.83 3.73
N THR A 370 -0.49 -7.93 4.46
CA THR A 370 -1.16 -6.75 3.87
C THR A 370 -0.19 -5.82 3.16
N ILE A 371 0.97 -5.53 3.76
CA ILE A 371 2.05 -4.75 3.14
C ILE A 371 2.55 -5.43 1.86
N GLY A 372 2.81 -6.73 1.92
CA GLY A 372 3.28 -7.52 0.79
C GLY A 372 2.31 -7.52 -0.39
N PHE A 373 1.07 -7.91 -0.12
CA PHE A 373 0.02 -7.96 -1.12
C PHE A 373 -0.23 -6.58 -1.72
N PHE A 374 -0.27 -5.53 -0.90
CA PHE A 374 -0.45 -4.17 -1.40
C PHE A 374 0.74 -3.75 -2.28
N GLY A 375 1.97 -3.94 -1.81
CA GLY A 375 3.20 -3.62 -2.55
C GLY A 375 3.33 -4.38 -3.87
N GLY A 376 2.89 -5.64 -3.92
CA GLY A 376 2.89 -6.46 -5.14
C GLY A 376 1.94 -5.98 -6.23
N ASN A 377 0.85 -5.28 -5.86
CA ASN A 377 -0.10 -4.72 -6.82
C ASN A 377 0.27 -3.30 -7.31
N LEU A 378 1.33 -2.70 -6.77
CA LEU A 378 1.77 -1.37 -7.19
C LEU A 378 2.64 -1.42 -8.46
N PRO A 379 2.59 -0.38 -9.31
CA PRO A 379 3.57 -0.18 -10.37
C PRO A 379 5.01 -0.09 -9.81
N ASP A 380 6.00 -0.51 -10.61
CA ASP A 380 7.41 -0.60 -10.19
C ASP A 380 7.96 0.68 -9.54
N TYR A 381 7.59 1.86 -10.03
CA TYR A 381 8.07 3.13 -9.49
C TYR A 381 7.53 3.41 -8.07
N GLN A 382 6.23 3.20 -7.83
CA GLN A 382 5.62 3.36 -6.50
C GLN A 382 6.14 2.29 -5.55
N ARG A 383 6.38 1.09 -6.07
CA ARG A 383 6.95 -0.01 -5.30
C ARG A 383 8.37 0.33 -4.82
N ALA A 384 9.20 0.93 -5.67
CA ALA A 384 10.52 1.44 -5.27
C ALA A 384 10.42 2.57 -4.22
N GLU A 385 9.46 3.48 -4.35
CA GLU A 385 9.19 4.52 -3.33
C GLU A 385 8.77 3.91 -1.98
N VAL A 386 7.92 2.87 -1.99
CA VAL A 386 7.51 2.15 -0.78
C VAL A 386 8.69 1.39 -0.16
N MET A 387 9.55 0.78 -0.97
CA MET A 387 10.78 0.14 -0.48
C MET A 387 11.67 1.16 0.25
N MET A 388 11.91 2.33 -0.37
CA MET A 388 12.63 3.44 0.25
C MET A 388 11.95 3.93 1.53
N PHE A 389 10.62 4.04 1.53
CA PHE A 389 9.84 4.49 2.68
C PHE A 389 9.97 3.53 3.87
N ILE A 390 9.79 2.22 3.65
CA ILE A 390 9.96 1.21 4.70
C ILE A 390 11.40 1.24 5.21
N MET A 391 12.39 1.32 4.31
CA MET A 391 13.80 1.35 4.67
C MET A 391 14.16 2.56 5.53
N GLY A 392 13.63 3.75 5.21
CA GLY A 392 13.79 4.96 6.01
C GLY A 392 13.19 4.87 7.42
N LYS A 393 12.34 3.87 7.68
CA LYS A 393 11.82 3.57 9.03
C LYS A 393 12.68 2.54 9.76
N VAL A 394 13.48 1.73 9.09
CA VAL A 394 14.30 0.70 9.77
C VAL A 394 15.32 1.39 10.67
N PRO A 395 15.33 1.10 11.99
CA PRO A 395 16.31 1.72 12.87
C PRO A 395 17.71 1.19 12.55
N VAL A 396 18.66 2.09 12.31
CA VAL A 396 20.08 1.78 12.13
C VAL A 396 20.84 2.27 13.35
N TYR A 397 21.71 1.43 13.91
CA TYR A 397 22.48 1.77 15.11
C TYR A 397 23.38 2.99 14.87
N GLY A 398 23.28 4.01 15.72
CA GLY A 398 24.13 5.21 15.66
C GLY A 398 23.54 6.40 14.89
N THR A 399 22.38 6.26 14.24
CA THR A 399 21.63 7.41 13.68
C THR A 399 20.41 7.69 14.56
N PRO A 400 20.24 8.91 15.09
CA PRO A 400 18.99 9.26 15.77
C PRO A 400 17.84 9.21 14.76
N CYS A 401 16.98 8.20 14.86
CA CYS A 401 15.72 8.17 14.13
C CYS A 401 14.80 9.24 14.74
N HIS A 402 14.78 10.43 14.13
CA HIS A 402 14.04 11.59 14.64
C HIS A 402 12.52 11.51 14.47
N THR A 403 11.93 10.36 14.13
CA THR A 403 10.48 10.28 13.92
C THR A 403 9.73 9.43 14.93
N LEU A 404 10.36 8.50 15.67
CA LEU A 404 9.63 7.62 16.59
C LEU A 404 10.53 7.20 17.78
N ASP A 405 10.03 7.36 19.01
CA ASP A 405 10.63 7.08 20.34
C ASP A 405 11.25 5.66 20.49
N THR A 406 12.35 5.38 19.80
CA THR A 406 13.09 4.10 19.92
C THR A 406 13.89 3.97 21.22
N VAL A 407 13.97 5.05 22.01
CA VAL A 407 14.71 5.10 23.29
C VAL A 407 14.11 4.17 24.35
N LYS A 408 12.83 3.77 24.22
CA LYS A 408 12.11 2.99 25.25
C LYS A 408 12.17 1.46 25.07
N ILE A 409 12.63 0.96 23.93
CA ILE A 409 12.34 -0.41 23.46
C ILE A 409 13.50 -1.41 23.71
N GLY A 410 14.70 -0.90 24.04
CA GLY A 410 15.89 -1.72 24.31
C GLY A 410 16.43 -2.46 23.07
N HIS A 411 17.58 -3.13 23.20
CA HIS A 411 18.25 -3.81 22.07
C HIS A 411 17.38 -4.93 21.45
N GLN A 412 16.68 -5.71 22.28
CA GLN A 412 15.86 -6.83 21.81
C GLN A 412 14.65 -6.36 21.00
N GLY A 413 13.98 -5.28 21.41
CA GLY A 413 12.85 -4.76 20.64
C GLY A 413 13.28 -4.02 19.37
N THR A 414 14.44 -3.35 19.38
CA THR A 414 15.04 -2.81 18.14
C THR A 414 15.29 -3.93 17.13
N LYS A 415 15.92 -5.05 17.56
CA LYS A 415 16.13 -6.22 16.72
C LYS A 415 14.80 -6.78 16.17
N ARG A 416 13.78 -6.90 17.02
CA ARG A 416 12.46 -7.41 16.61
C ARG A 416 11.81 -6.50 15.56
N ILE A 417 11.87 -5.19 15.75
CA ILE A 417 11.37 -4.22 14.77
C ILE A 417 12.14 -4.32 13.45
N GLN A 418 13.47 -4.39 13.48
CA GLN A 418 14.29 -4.57 12.27
C GLN A 418 13.87 -5.84 11.52
N THR A 419 13.73 -6.96 12.23
CA THR A 419 13.29 -8.24 11.67
C THR A 419 11.93 -8.11 10.97
N MET A 420 10.94 -7.47 11.62
CA MET A 420 9.59 -7.31 11.05
C MET A 420 9.57 -6.36 9.85
N LEU A 421 10.31 -5.26 9.88
CA LEU A 421 10.38 -4.31 8.77
C LEU A 421 11.12 -4.88 7.55
N LEU A 422 12.21 -5.62 7.78
CA LEU A 422 12.90 -6.34 6.71
C LEU A 422 12.03 -7.47 6.15
N SER A 423 11.24 -8.16 6.99
CA SER A 423 10.26 -9.14 6.53
C SER A 423 9.17 -8.49 5.65
N SER A 424 8.67 -7.31 6.03
CA SER A 424 7.80 -6.50 5.19
C SER A 424 8.46 -6.14 3.85
N LEU A 425 9.76 -5.76 3.86
CA LEU A 425 10.51 -5.49 2.63
C LEU A 425 10.69 -6.74 1.75
N ILE A 426 10.90 -7.92 2.32
CA ILE A 426 10.94 -9.18 1.56
C ILE A 426 9.62 -9.39 0.82
N MET A 427 8.50 -9.18 1.51
CA MET A 427 7.17 -9.30 0.89
C MET A 427 6.91 -8.21 -0.16
N VAL A 428 7.40 -6.98 0.04
CA VAL A 428 7.29 -5.92 -0.97
C VAL A 428 8.25 -6.16 -2.13
N THR A 429 9.35 -6.88 -1.97
CA THR A 429 10.28 -7.20 -3.06
C THR A 429 9.97 -8.51 -3.77
N SER A 430 9.10 -9.37 -3.21
CA SER A 430 8.70 -10.61 -3.84
C SER A 430 7.92 -10.34 -5.12
N GLU A 431 8.38 -10.83 -6.27
CA GLU A 431 7.85 -10.54 -7.62
C GLU A 431 8.24 -9.15 -8.18
N PHE A 432 9.18 -8.43 -7.56
CA PHE A 432 9.67 -7.17 -8.10
C PHE A 432 10.60 -7.42 -9.30
N LYS A 433 10.17 -7.07 -10.50
CA LYS A 433 10.97 -7.26 -11.72
C LYS A 433 11.60 -5.96 -12.16
N CYS A 434 12.74 -5.66 -11.57
CA CYS A 434 13.45 -4.44 -11.87
C CYS A 434 14.01 -4.45 -13.31
N LYS A 435 13.69 -3.43 -14.11
CA LYS A 435 14.24 -3.27 -15.47
C LYS A 435 15.72 -2.92 -15.45
N THR A 436 16.16 -2.08 -14.51
CA THR A 436 17.54 -1.56 -14.42
C THR A 436 17.97 -1.47 -12.97
N MET A 437 19.17 -1.95 -12.62
CA MET A 437 19.57 -2.05 -11.21
C MET A 437 19.59 -0.71 -10.48
N CYS A 438 19.90 0.40 -11.17
CA CYS A 438 19.85 1.73 -10.56
C CYS A 438 18.45 2.12 -10.06
N ALA A 439 17.38 1.62 -10.69
CA ALA A 439 16.01 1.90 -10.27
C ALA A 439 15.58 1.00 -9.09
N GLY A 440 16.04 -0.25 -9.05
CA GLY A 440 15.68 -1.21 -7.99
C GLY A 440 16.57 -1.17 -6.76
N LEU A 441 17.84 -0.80 -6.93
CA LEU A 441 18.84 -0.61 -5.88
C LEU A 441 19.47 0.79 -5.97
N PRO A 442 18.72 1.88 -5.77
CA PRO A 442 19.31 3.21 -5.61
C PRO A 442 20.27 3.23 -4.42
N MET A 443 21.28 4.10 -4.44
CA MET A 443 22.26 4.16 -3.35
C MET A 443 21.66 4.46 -1.98
N ALA A 444 20.67 5.35 -1.95
CA ALA A 444 19.95 5.67 -0.73
C ALA A 444 19.18 4.46 -0.14
N PHE A 445 19.00 3.39 -0.91
CA PHE A 445 18.47 2.10 -0.46
C PHE A 445 19.59 1.12 -0.10
N LEU A 446 20.59 0.99 -0.98
CA LEU A 446 21.65 -0.02 -0.88
C LEU A 446 22.53 0.19 0.34
N GLU A 447 22.95 1.43 0.62
CA GLU A 447 23.85 1.74 1.74
C GLU A 447 23.21 1.40 3.09
N PRO A 448 21.97 1.83 3.41
CA PRO A 448 21.29 1.38 4.61
C PRO A 448 21.13 -0.13 4.71
N LEU A 449 20.83 -0.85 3.61
CA LEU A 449 20.71 -2.31 3.64
C LEU A 449 22.05 -2.96 4.00
N CYS A 450 23.12 -2.54 3.32
CA CYS A 450 24.47 -2.99 3.59
C CYS A 450 24.86 -2.69 5.05
N SER A 451 24.49 -1.54 5.61
CA SER A 451 24.80 -1.20 7.00
C SER A 451 24.18 -2.17 8.01
N ILE A 452 22.92 -2.57 7.80
CA ILE A 452 22.22 -3.52 8.68
C ILE A 452 22.84 -4.90 8.59
N SER A 453 23.21 -5.31 7.39
CA SER A 453 23.81 -6.61 7.13
C SER A 453 25.25 -6.77 7.65
N LEU A 454 25.85 -5.69 8.15
CA LEU A 454 27.13 -5.71 8.87
C LEU A 454 26.95 -5.75 10.39
N MET A 455 25.72 -5.90 10.87
CA MET A 455 25.46 -6.13 12.29
C MET A 455 25.72 -7.60 12.67
N GLU A 456 26.02 -7.82 13.94
CA GLU A 456 26.34 -9.13 14.56
C GLU A 456 25.16 -10.13 14.56
N ASP A 457 24.08 -9.87 13.82
CA ASP A 457 22.87 -10.67 13.83
C ASP A 457 22.63 -11.44 12.53
N SER A 458 22.83 -12.76 12.58
CA SER A 458 22.68 -13.66 11.43
C SER A 458 21.29 -13.66 10.81
N GLU A 459 20.22 -13.46 11.59
CA GLU A 459 18.85 -13.41 11.07
C GLU A 459 18.65 -12.15 10.22
N LEU A 460 19.09 -10.98 10.70
CA LEU A 460 19.05 -9.74 9.91
C LEU A 460 19.88 -9.85 8.62
N ARG A 461 21.07 -10.47 8.69
CA ARG A 461 21.90 -10.71 7.50
C ARG A 461 21.22 -11.62 6.48
N GLN A 462 20.54 -12.67 6.94
CA GLN A 462 19.74 -13.51 6.06
C GLN A 462 18.64 -12.70 5.38
N LEU A 463 17.89 -11.88 6.12
CA LEU A 463 16.81 -11.07 5.56
C LEU A 463 17.33 -10.08 4.50
N VAL A 464 18.47 -9.42 4.74
CA VAL A 464 19.08 -8.51 3.75
C VAL A 464 19.50 -9.26 2.49
N LEU A 465 20.15 -10.42 2.62
CA LEU A 465 20.51 -11.25 1.46
C LEU A 465 19.26 -11.67 0.68
N GLU A 466 18.18 -12.05 1.36
CA GLU A 466 16.92 -12.39 0.71
C GLU A 466 16.28 -11.22 -0.05
N ILE A 467 16.33 -9.99 0.50
CA ILE A 467 15.92 -8.76 -0.19
C ILE A 467 16.76 -8.53 -1.45
N LEU A 468 18.09 -8.62 -1.33
CA LEU A 468 19.01 -8.46 -2.46
C LEU A 468 18.75 -9.51 -3.55
N HIS A 469 18.51 -10.76 -3.17
CA HIS A 469 18.17 -11.83 -4.11
C HIS A 469 16.89 -11.51 -4.88
N ASN A 470 15.84 -11.07 -4.20
CA ASN A 470 14.56 -10.75 -4.85
C ASN A 470 14.71 -9.63 -5.89
N ILE A 471 15.58 -8.64 -5.63
CA ILE A 471 15.77 -7.50 -6.53
C ILE A 471 16.71 -7.84 -7.70
N ILE A 472 17.77 -8.62 -7.44
CA ILE A 472 18.77 -8.99 -8.45
C ILE A 472 18.22 -10.07 -9.40
N ASP A 473 17.45 -11.05 -8.89
CA ASP A 473 16.96 -12.19 -9.66
C ASP A 473 15.79 -11.86 -10.60
N ARG A 474 16.09 -11.21 -11.72
CA ARG A 474 15.07 -10.82 -12.72
C ARG A 474 14.42 -12.00 -13.44
N HIS A 475 15.10 -13.15 -13.50
CA HIS A 475 14.70 -14.30 -14.31
C HIS A 475 14.28 -15.54 -13.50
N ASP A 476 14.00 -15.37 -12.20
CA ASP A 476 13.52 -16.42 -11.30
C ASP A 476 14.48 -17.65 -11.25
N ASN A 477 15.79 -17.39 -11.18
CA ASN A 477 16.85 -18.40 -11.10
C ASN A 477 17.14 -18.86 -9.67
N ARG A 478 16.76 -18.10 -8.63
CA ARG A 478 17.02 -18.38 -7.20
C ARG A 478 16.61 -19.80 -6.80
N ALA A 479 15.45 -20.28 -7.26
CA ALA A 479 14.95 -21.62 -6.93
C ALA A 479 15.88 -22.74 -7.42
N LYS A 480 16.61 -22.52 -8.53
CA LYS A 480 17.55 -23.50 -9.12
C LYS A 480 18.87 -23.58 -8.34
N LEU A 481 19.21 -22.51 -7.63
CA LEU A 481 20.45 -22.33 -6.87
C LEU A 481 20.30 -22.68 -5.38
N ARG A 482 19.13 -23.16 -4.95
CA ARG A 482 18.84 -23.44 -3.55
C ARG A 482 19.76 -24.52 -2.98
N GLY A 483 20.40 -24.23 -1.85
CA GLY A 483 21.32 -25.13 -1.15
C GLY A 483 22.73 -25.09 -1.75
N ILE A 484 23.71 -24.79 -0.92
CA ILE A 484 25.13 -24.78 -1.27
C ILE A 484 25.59 -26.21 -1.54
N ARG A 485 26.17 -26.44 -2.73
CA ARG A 485 26.67 -27.75 -3.18
C ARG A 485 27.65 -27.58 -4.34
N ILE A 486 28.46 -28.60 -4.61
CA ILE A 486 29.18 -28.73 -5.87
C ILE A 486 28.18 -29.12 -6.96
N ILE A 487 28.03 -28.29 -8.01
CA ILE A 487 27.06 -28.53 -9.07
C ILE A 487 27.77 -29.32 -10.18
N PRO A 488 27.42 -30.59 -10.44
CA PRO A 488 28.16 -31.40 -11.42
C PRO A 488 27.95 -30.91 -12.86
N ASN A 489 26.78 -30.34 -13.16
CA ASN A 489 26.47 -29.80 -14.48
C ASN A 489 25.52 -28.60 -14.37
N VAL A 490 26.07 -27.40 -14.46
CA VAL A 490 25.31 -26.13 -14.42
C VAL A 490 24.34 -26.00 -15.61
N ALA A 491 24.70 -26.55 -16.78
CA ALA A 491 23.82 -26.50 -17.95
C ALA A 491 22.49 -27.25 -17.72
N ALA A 492 22.50 -28.30 -16.88
CA ALA A 492 21.28 -29.04 -16.53
C ALA A 492 20.28 -28.20 -15.70
N LEU A 493 20.74 -27.13 -15.03
CA LEU A 493 19.88 -26.23 -14.27
C LEU A 493 19.04 -25.32 -15.17
N LYS A 494 19.33 -25.24 -16.48
CA LYS A 494 18.62 -24.38 -17.45
C LYS A 494 18.51 -22.93 -16.94
N ILE A 495 19.66 -22.35 -16.58
CA ILE A 495 19.73 -20.96 -16.11
C ILE A 495 19.28 -20.03 -17.24
N LYS A 496 18.38 -19.10 -16.90
CA LYS A 496 17.96 -18.04 -17.82
C LYS A 496 18.92 -16.88 -17.65
N ARG A 497 19.55 -16.42 -18.73
CA ARG A 497 20.53 -15.33 -18.70
C ARG A 497 20.31 -14.42 -19.91
N GLU A 498 20.28 -13.13 -19.63
CA GLU A 498 20.29 -12.09 -20.65
C GLU A 498 21.63 -11.36 -20.66
N LYS A 499 21.93 -10.67 -21.76
CA LYS A 499 23.14 -9.84 -21.85
C LYS A 499 22.96 -8.63 -20.93
N ILE A 500 23.95 -8.36 -20.09
CA ILE A 500 23.93 -7.20 -19.19
C ILE A 500 23.73 -5.88 -19.95
N SER A 501 22.88 -5.01 -19.40
CA SER A 501 22.60 -3.70 -19.99
C SER A 501 23.76 -2.72 -19.74
N LYS A 502 23.91 -1.69 -20.59
CA LYS A 502 24.93 -0.64 -20.37
C LYS A 502 24.74 0.09 -19.03
N GLN A 503 23.49 0.26 -18.59
CA GLN A 503 23.19 0.90 -17.30
C GLN A 503 23.63 0.02 -16.12
N ASP A 504 23.40 -1.29 -16.20
CA ASP A 504 23.83 -2.23 -15.15
C ASP A 504 25.36 -2.36 -15.10
N VAL A 505 26.05 -2.24 -16.23
CA VAL A 505 27.53 -2.14 -16.25
C VAL A 505 28.01 -0.90 -15.49
N VAL A 506 27.37 0.26 -15.72
CA VAL A 506 27.71 1.50 -14.99
C VAL A 506 27.39 1.35 -13.49
N PHE A 507 26.26 0.72 -13.15
CA PHE A 507 25.92 0.39 -11.77
C PHE A 507 27.01 -0.45 -11.10
N MET A 508 27.45 -1.55 -11.72
CA MET A 508 28.50 -2.40 -11.15
C MET A 508 29.84 -1.67 -11.04
N LYS A 509 30.17 -0.79 -11.97
CA LYS A 509 31.38 0.05 -11.87
C LYS A 509 31.33 1.01 -10.69
N LYS A 510 30.16 1.58 -10.38
CA LYS A 510 30.00 2.57 -9.31
C LYS A 510 29.75 1.93 -7.93
N HIS A 511 29.02 0.82 -7.89
CA HIS A 511 28.45 0.25 -6.65
C HIS A 511 28.87 -1.21 -6.39
N GLY A 512 29.52 -1.87 -7.34
CA GLY A 512 29.94 -3.26 -7.19
C GLY A 512 30.86 -3.49 -5.99
N GLN A 513 31.74 -2.53 -5.68
CA GLN A 513 32.64 -2.61 -4.51
C GLN A 513 31.88 -2.72 -3.18
N GLN A 514 30.73 -2.07 -3.04
CA GLN A 514 29.89 -2.15 -1.84
C GLN A 514 29.27 -3.54 -1.70
N LEU A 515 28.80 -4.14 -2.81
CA LEU A 515 28.28 -5.51 -2.82
C LEU A 515 29.38 -6.52 -2.46
N TYR A 516 30.56 -6.40 -3.06
CA TYR A 516 31.70 -7.29 -2.77
C TYR A 516 32.15 -7.17 -1.33
N ARG A 517 32.22 -5.95 -0.81
CA ARG A 517 32.59 -5.68 0.58
C ARG A 517 31.59 -6.29 1.54
N HIS A 518 30.30 -6.16 1.24
CA HIS A 518 29.25 -6.73 2.06
C HIS A 518 29.34 -8.27 2.09
N ILE A 519 29.53 -8.92 0.94
CA ILE A 519 29.72 -10.39 0.88
C ILE A 519 30.98 -10.79 1.66
N TYR A 520 32.09 -10.07 1.49
CA TYR A 520 33.35 -10.34 2.16
C TYR A 520 33.21 -10.29 3.69
N LEU A 521 32.67 -9.20 4.21
CA LEU A 521 32.48 -9.01 5.65
C LEU A 521 31.40 -9.95 6.19
N GLY A 522 30.31 -10.16 5.44
CA GLY A 522 29.23 -11.06 5.84
C GLY A 522 29.69 -12.52 6.02
N CYS A 523 30.71 -12.97 5.28
CA CYS A 523 31.33 -14.29 5.47
C CYS A 523 32.13 -14.42 6.77
N LYS A 524 32.62 -13.30 7.30
CA LYS A 524 33.55 -13.23 8.43
C LYS A 524 32.88 -13.36 9.79
N GLU A 525 31.59 -13.03 9.85
CA GLU A 525 30.81 -13.01 11.11
C GLU A 525 30.74 -14.38 11.79
N GLU A 526 30.89 -14.39 13.11
CA GLU A 526 31.05 -15.61 13.91
C GLU A 526 29.75 -16.41 14.10
N ASP A 527 28.59 -15.75 14.05
CA ASP A 527 27.27 -16.35 14.27
C ASP A 527 26.62 -16.87 12.97
N ASN A 528 27.39 -16.95 11.88
CA ASN A 528 26.91 -17.51 10.62
C ASN A 528 26.57 -19.00 10.73
N VAL A 529 25.36 -19.36 10.30
CA VAL A 529 24.90 -20.75 10.20
C VAL A 529 24.92 -21.23 8.73
N GLN A 530 24.64 -22.51 8.49
CA GLN A 530 24.56 -23.09 7.14
C GLN A 530 23.72 -22.23 6.19
N LYS A 531 22.54 -21.77 6.64
CA LYS A 531 21.64 -20.92 5.84
C LYS A 531 22.30 -19.61 5.39
N ASN A 532 23.18 -19.00 6.19
CA ASN A 532 23.93 -17.80 5.79
C ASN A 532 24.85 -18.10 4.60
N PHE A 533 25.62 -19.20 4.64
CA PHE A 533 26.48 -19.61 3.53
C PHE A 533 25.70 -19.99 2.26
N GLU A 534 24.52 -20.62 2.40
CA GLU A 534 23.62 -20.89 1.27
C GLU A 534 23.14 -19.60 0.59
N LEU A 535 22.77 -18.59 1.38
CA LEU A 535 22.36 -17.29 0.86
C LEU A 535 23.53 -16.54 0.24
N LEU A 536 24.72 -16.56 0.85
CA LEU A 536 25.93 -15.93 0.28
C LEU A 536 26.33 -16.58 -1.06
N PHE A 537 26.25 -17.91 -1.17
CA PHE A 537 26.44 -18.62 -2.44
C PHE A 537 25.44 -18.17 -3.49
N THR A 538 24.16 -18.06 -3.10
CA THR A 538 23.10 -17.59 -4.00
C THR A 538 23.35 -16.15 -4.46
N ALA A 539 23.80 -15.26 -3.56
CA ALA A 539 24.14 -13.88 -3.89
C ALA A 539 25.24 -13.81 -4.95
N LEU A 540 26.34 -14.53 -4.73
CA LEU A 540 27.45 -14.62 -5.68
C LEU A 540 26.96 -15.14 -7.04
N ALA A 541 26.22 -16.25 -7.06
CA ALA A 541 25.70 -16.84 -8.29
C ALA A 541 24.72 -15.92 -9.03
N LEU A 542 23.83 -15.21 -8.32
CA LEU A 542 22.90 -14.26 -8.94
C LEU A 542 23.64 -13.05 -9.54
N ILE A 543 24.64 -12.50 -8.85
CA ILE A 543 25.49 -11.43 -9.41
C ILE A 543 26.19 -11.92 -10.68
N THR A 544 26.70 -13.16 -10.70
CA THR A 544 27.30 -13.79 -11.90
C THR A 544 26.31 -13.92 -13.06
N ILE A 545 25.08 -14.34 -12.79
CA ILE A 545 24.07 -14.60 -13.82
C ILE A 545 23.55 -13.28 -14.40
N GLU A 546 23.20 -12.33 -13.53
CA GLU A 546 22.42 -11.14 -13.88
C GLU A 546 23.28 -9.91 -14.19
N LEU A 547 24.41 -9.75 -13.48
CA LEU A 547 25.17 -8.49 -13.41
C LEU A 547 26.64 -8.61 -13.84
N ALA A 548 27.11 -9.79 -14.24
CA ALA A 548 28.52 -9.97 -14.57
C ALA A 548 28.81 -9.83 -16.08
N ASN A 549 29.68 -8.86 -16.38
CA ASN A 549 30.52 -8.82 -17.58
C ASN A 549 31.92 -9.40 -17.27
N GLU A 550 32.83 -9.39 -18.24
CA GLU A 550 34.18 -9.93 -18.09
C GLU A 550 34.96 -9.28 -16.94
N GLU A 551 34.82 -7.97 -16.72
CA GLU A 551 35.46 -7.24 -15.61
C GLU A 551 34.92 -7.69 -14.24
N VAL A 552 33.59 -7.78 -14.11
CA VAL A 552 32.92 -8.21 -12.87
C VAL A 552 33.25 -9.67 -12.56
N MET A 553 33.35 -10.55 -13.56
CA MET A 553 33.77 -11.94 -13.34
C MET A 553 35.15 -12.01 -12.68
N ILE A 554 36.11 -11.20 -13.15
CA ILE A 554 37.46 -11.13 -12.58
C ILE A 554 37.41 -10.59 -11.14
N ASP A 555 36.61 -9.56 -10.87
CA ASP A 555 36.48 -9.01 -9.51
C ASP A 555 35.83 -10.03 -8.55
N LEU A 556 34.87 -10.84 -9.00
CA LEU A 556 34.30 -11.93 -8.20
C LEU A 556 35.29 -13.07 -7.95
N MET A 557 36.20 -13.35 -8.89
CA MET A 557 37.29 -14.30 -8.66
C MET A 557 38.29 -13.78 -7.63
N ARG A 558 38.68 -12.50 -7.74
CA ARG A 558 39.54 -11.82 -6.76
C ARG A 558 38.91 -11.85 -5.36
N LEU A 559 37.59 -11.61 -5.27
CA LEU A 559 36.84 -11.75 -4.02
C LEU A 559 36.90 -13.18 -3.47
N SER A 560 36.76 -14.20 -4.32
CA SER A 560 36.82 -15.61 -3.91
C SER A 560 38.19 -16.01 -3.36
N ILE A 561 39.26 -15.53 -3.98
CA ILE A 561 40.64 -15.72 -3.50
C ILE A 561 40.82 -15.00 -2.17
N ALA A 562 40.38 -13.74 -2.04
CA ALA A 562 40.48 -13.00 -0.79
C ALA A 562 39.70 -13.65 0.36
N LEU A 563 38.52 -14.24 0.09
CA LEU A 563 37.78 -15.04 1.07
C LEU A 563 38.57 -16.26 1.54
N GLN A 564 39.20 -16.99 0.61
CA GLN A 564 40.08 -18.13 0.93
C GLN A 564 41.26 -17.66 1.80
N ASP A 565 41.95 -16.59 1.39
CA ASP A 565 43.12 -16.07 2.10
C ASP A 565 42.78 -15.60 3.50
N MET A 566 41.63 -14.94 3.69
CA MET A 566 41.11 -14.54 5.00
C MET A 566 40.91 -15.76 5.92
N ALA A 567 40.29 -16.82 5.40
CA ALA A 567 40.07 -18.05 6.15
C ALA A 567 41.39 -18.79 6.45
N LEU A 568 42.43 -18.62 5.65
CA LEU A 568 43.77 -19.18 5.93
C LEU A 568 44.56 -18.33 6.93
N ALA A 569 44.50 -17.00 6.80
CA ALA A 569 45.26 -16.07 7.62
C ALA A 569 44.86 -16.09 9.09
N ASN A 570 43.57 -16.27 9.36
CA ASN A 570 43.05 -16.40 10.72
C ASN A 570 43.52 -15.27 11.66
N GLU A 571 43.69 -14.05 11.13
CA GLU A 571 44.25 -12.92 11.88
C GLU A 571 43.38 -12.53 13.10
N GLU A 572 42.09 -12.86 13.07
CA GLU A 572 41.11 -12.53 14.12
C GLU A 572 40.62 -13.75 14.93
N ASN A 573 41.32 -14.89 14.87
CA ASN A 573 40.92 -16.13 15.58
C ASN A 573 39.50 -16.61 15.25
N MET A 574 39.13 -16.56 13.97
CA MET A 574 37.83 -16.97 13.47
C MET A 574 37.53 -18.45 13.78
N PRO A 575 36.31 -18.81 14.20
CA PRO A 575 35.94 -20.20 14.47
C PRO A 575 36.18 -21.12 13.27
N VAL A 576 36.67 -22.34 13.52
CA VAL A 576 37.01 -23.30 12.45
C VAL A 576 35.80 -23.64 11.56
N LEU A 577 34.59 -23.68 12.13
CA LEU A 577 33.35 -23.86 11.36
C LEU A 577 33.17 -22.76 10.32
N ILE A 578 33.38 -21.50 10.69
CA ILE A 578 33.26 -20.36 9.77
C ILE A 578 34.34 -20.44 8.70
N ARG A 579 35.58 -20.71 9.10
CA ARG A 579 36.71 -20.88 8.15
C ARG A 579 36.44 -21.99 7.13
N CYS A 580 35.98 -23.16 7.58
CA CYS A 580 35.62 -24.26 6.69
C CYS A 580 34.38 -23.91 5.84
N GLY A 581 33.40 -23.20 6.41
CA GLY A 581 32.22 -22.71 5.68
C GLY A 581 32.59 -21.76 4.54
N ILE A 582 33.55 -20.86 4.76
CA ILE A 582 34.12 -19.99 3.71
C ILE A 582 34.80 -20.83 2.63
N MET A 583 35.59 -21.85 3.00
CA MET A 583 36.25 -22.73 2.04
C MET A 583 35.25 -23.50 1.18
N ALA A 584 34.17 -24.00 1.78
CA ALA A 584 33.07 -24.66 1.10
C ALA A 584 32.32 -23.71 0.15
N LEU A 585 32.07 -22.47 0.59
CA LEU A 585 31.50 -21.41 -0.24
C LEU A 585 32.36 -21.12 -1.47
N VAL A 586 33.67 -20.94 -1.28
CA VAL A 586 34.62 -20.70 -2.38
C VAL A 586 34.67 -21.88 -3.34
N ALA A 587 34.68 -23.13 -2.84
CA ALA A 587 34.65 -24.33 -3.69
C ALA A 587 33.40 -24.39 -4.56
N ALA A 588 32.22 -24.24 -3.94
CA ALA A 588 30.94 -24.27 -4.63
C ALA A 588 30.84 -23.15 -5.67
N TYR A 589 31.25 -21.94 -5.30
CA TYR A 589 31.17 -20.79 -6.18
C TYR A 589 32.15 -20.86 -7.36
N LEU A 590 33.42 -21.23 -7.15
CA LEU A 590 34.38 -21.37 -8.25
C LEU A 590 34.02 -22.54 -9.18
N ASN A 591 33.42 -23.62 -8.65
CA ASN A 591 32.83 -24.69 -9.46
C ASN A 591 31.70 -24.19 -10.36
N PHE A 592 30.82 -23.36 -9.82
CA PHE A 592 29.74 -22.74 -10.58
C PHE A 592 30.29 -21.77 -11.63
N LEU A 593 31.21 -20.88 -11.24
CA LEU A 593 31.78 -19.85 -12.08
C LEU A 593 32.57 -20.44 -13.25
N SER A 594 33.36 -21.50 -13.04
CA SER A 594 34.14 -22.14 -14.10
C SER A 594 33.26 -22.70 -15.21
N GLN A 595 32.14 -23.33 -14.83
CA GLN A 595 31.15 -23.83 -15.78
C GLN A 595 30.38 -22.70 -16.49
N MET A 596 30.16 -21.56 -15.83
CA MET A 596 29.53 -20.38 -16.44
C MET A 596 30.43 -19.67 -17.45
N ILE A 597 31.75 -19.65 -17.21
CA ILE A 597 32.75 -19.15 -18.18
C ILE A 597 32.95 -20.17 -19.32
N ALA A 598 32.74 -21.46 -19.04
CA ALA A 598 32.89 -22.57 -19.98
C ALA A 598 34.29 -22.66 -20.62
N ASN A 599 35.32 -22.31 -19.85
CA ASN A 599 36.72 -22.43 -20.25
C ASN A 599 37.30 -23.79 -19.76
N PRO A 600 37.69 -24.72 -20.66
CA PRO A 600 38.08 -26.07 -20.25
C PRO A 600 39.28 -26.16 -19.29
N PRO A 601 40.44 -25.49 -19.54
CA PRO A 601 41.52 -25.41 -18.55
C PRO A 601 41.07 -24.95 -17.16
N PHE A 602 40.22 -23.92 -17.09
CA PHE A 602 39.72 -23.41 -15.82
C PHE A 602 38.80 -24.42 -15.12
N CYS A 603 37.90 -25.08 -15.86
CA CYS A 603 37.05 -26.15 -15.33
C CYS A 603 37.88 -27.33 -14.80
N GLN A 604 38.94 -27.73 -15.51
CA GLN A 604 39.84 -28.82 -15.12
C GLN A 604 40.60 -28.47 -13.83
N HIS A 605 41.17 -27.28 -13.74
CA HIS A 605 41.86 -26.84 -12.52
C HIS A 605 40.91 -26.86 -11.31
N VAL A 606 39.72 -26.28 -11.45
CA VAL A 606 38.74 -26.25 -10.36
C VAL A 606 38.29 -27.66 -9.96
N SER A 607 38.04 -28.54 -10.92
CA SER A 607 37.65 -29.93 -10.65
C SER A 607 38.76 -30.69 -9.92
N LYS A 608 40.03 -30.50 -10.32
CA LYS A 608 41.19 -31.11 -9.66
C LYS A 608 41.30 -30.71 -8.19
N VAL A 609 41.11 -29.43 -7.87
CA VAL A 609 41.13 -28.95 -6.46
C VAL A 609 39.98 -29.56 -5.66
N ILE A 610 38.78 -29.66 -6.24
CA ILE A 610 37.61 -30.27 -5.58
C ILE A 610 37.84 -31.77 -5.34
N GLU A 611 38.40 -32.50 -6.31
CA GLU A 611 38.75 -33.91 -6.17
C GLU A 611 39.78 -34.14 -5.05
N MET A 612 40.83 -33.31 -4.98
CA MET A 612 41.81 -33.39 -3.89
C MET A 612 41.17 -33.10 -2.52
N ARG A 613 40.29 -32.09 -2.41
CA ARG A 613 39.51 -31.84 -1.19
C ARG A 613 38.64 -33.03 -0.82
N ASN A 614 38.00 -33.68 -1.78
CA ASN A 614 37.12 -34.82 -1.51
C ASN A 614 37.89 -36.03 -0.95
N LEU A 615 39.16 -36.20 -1.33
CA LEU A 615 40.03 -37.27 -0.85
C LEU A 615 40.65 -36.96 0.52
N ASP A 616 41.25 -35.76 0.66
CA ASP A 616 42.14 -35.46 1.79
C ASP A 616 41.52 -34.51 2.83
N ALA A 617 40.50 -33.73 2.46
CA ALA A 617 39.91 -32.69 3.32
C ALA A 617 38.41 -32.43 3.03
N PRO A 618 37.52 -33.42 3.19
CA PRO A 618 36.11 -33.31 2.80
C PRO A 618 35.38 -32.20 3.55
N TYR A 619 35.80 -31.86 4.77
CA TYR A 619 35.29 -30.74 5.57
C TYR A 619 35.46 -29.35 4.92
N LEU A 620 36.23 -29.23 3.82
CA LEU A 620 36.34 -28.01 3.00
C LEU A 620 35.30 -27.94 1.87
N LEU A 621 34.40 -28.92 1.79
CA LEU A 621 33.34 -29.03 0.80
C LEU A 621 31.96 -28.86 1.46
N PRO A 622 30.99 -28.26 0.74
CA PRO A 622 29.68 -27.94 1.30
C PRO A 622 28.87 -29.18 1.74
N GLU A 623 29.11 -30.35 1.13
CA GLU A 623 28.40 -31.60 1.44
C GLU A 623 28.71 -32.13 2.85
N HIS A 624 29.89 -31.81 3.39
CA HIS A 624 30.44 -32.42 4.62
C HIS A 624 30.64 -31.42 5.76
N VAL A 625 30.94 -30.14 5.45
CA VAL A 625 31.32 -29.12 6.44
C VAL A 625 30.29 -28.93 7.57
N PHE A 626 29.00 -29.13 7.30
CA PHE A 626 27.92 -28.96 8.28
C PHE A 626 27.45 -30.29 8.94
N ARG A 627 28.09 -31.42 8.62
CA ARG A 627 27.66 -32.76 9.06
C ARG A 627 28.75 -33.55 9.79
N GLU A 628 30.02 -33.31 9.47
CA GLU A 628 31.15 -34.11 9.95
C GLU A 628 31.94 -33.43 11.08
N LYS A 629 32.86 -34.17 11.70
CA LYS A 629 33.82 -33.61 12.66
C LYS A 629 34.81 -32.70 11.93
N LEU A 630 34.88 -31.45 12.37
CA LEU A 630 35.81 -30.45 11.84
C LEU A 630 37.23 -30.67 12.40
N PRO A 631 38.27 -30.27 11.65
CA PRO A 631 39.65 -30.29 12.13
C PRO A 631 39.88 -29.27 13.26
N GLU A 632 40.99 -29.40 14.00
CA GLU A 632 41.38 -28.41 15.02
C GLU A 632 41.95 -27.13 14.40
N SER A 633 42.62 -27.24 13.24
CA SER A 633 43.18 -26.10 12.49
C SER A 633 43.28 -26.42 10.99
N LEU A 634 43.29 -25.39 10.15
CA LEU A 634 43.58 -25.52 8.72
C LEU A 634 45.09 -25.40 8.46
N ASP A 635 45.64 -26.36 7.72
CA ASP A 635 47.04 -26.35 7.29
C ASP A 635 47.24 -25.37 6.13
N ARG A 636 48.11 -24.37 6.30
CA ARG A 636 48.40 -23.36 5.26
C ARG A 636 49.33 -23.88 4.17
N ASP A 637 50.08 -24.96 4.45
CA ASP A 637 51.10 -25.50 3.54
C ASP A 637 50.53 -26.57 2.60
N ALA A 638 49.24 -26.93 2.75
CA ALA A 638 48.52 -27.84 1.87
C ALA A 638 48.13 -27.18 0.53
N VAL A 639 49.12 -26.67 -0.22
CA VAL A 639 48.96 -25.88 -1.45
C VAL A 639 48.00 -26.53 -2.47
N GLY A 640 48.01 -27.86 -2.56
CA GLY A 640 47.12 -28.62 -3.45
C GLY A 640 45.64 -28.52 -3.10
N LEU A 641 45.27 -28.23 -1.85
CA LEU A 641 43.87 -28.11 -1.43
C LEU A 641 43.28 -26.71 -1.68
N TYR A 642 44.11 -25.75 -2.10
CA TYR A 642 43.72 -24.34 -2.23
C TYR A 642 43.83 -23.85 -3.67
N PHE A 643 42.93 -22.94 -4.04
CA PHE A 643 42.97 -22.32 -5.36
C PHE A 643 44.12 -21.30 -5.41
N GLN A 644 45.08 -21.53 -6.30
CA GLN A 644 46.26 -20.66 -6.44
C GLN A 644 46.01 -19.59 -7.50
N THR A 645 46.32 -18.33 -7.18
CA THR A 645 46.14 -17.21 -8.12
C THR A 645 46.90 -17.41 -9.43
N ALA A 646 48.10 -17.97 -9.38
CA ALA A 646 48.93 -18.25 -10.55
C ALA A 646 48.27 -19.28 -11.49
N ASP A 647 47.81 -20.41 -10.94
CA ASP A 647 47.17 -21.48 -11.71
C ASP A 647 45.83 -21.02 -12.30
N LEU A 648 45.06 -20.21 -11.54
CA LEU A 648 43.82 -19.60 -12.02
C LEU A 648 44.08 -18.63 -13.18
N ALA A 649 45.12 -17.80 -13.06
CA ALA A 649 45.53 -16.87 -14.10
C ALA A 649 45.96 -17.58 -15.39
N GLU A 650 46.78 -18.64 -15.27
CA GLU A 650 47.20 -19.46 -16.41
C GLU A 650 46.00 -20.11 -17.11
N ALA A 651 45.09 -20.70 -16.32
CA ALA A 651 43.90 -21.37 -16.84
C ALA A 651 42.91 -20.41 -17.52
N LEU A 652 42.94 -19.12 -17.21
CA LEU A 652 42.04 -18.09 -17.74
C LEU A 652 42.58 -17.30 -18.93
N SER A 653 43.73 -17.68 -19.49
CA SER A 653 44.46 -16.99 -20.58
C SER A 653 43.74 -16.88 -21.94
N VAL A 654 42.42 -16.81 -21.95
CA VAL A 654 41.51 -16.65 -23.09
C VAL A 654 41.28 -15.16 -23.41
N PRO A 655 41.16 -14.75 -24.68
CA PRO A 655 40.88 -13.37 -25.06
C PRO A 655 39.55 -12.86 -24.47
N GLY A 656 39.59 -11.68 -23.85
CA GLY A 656 38.42 -10.98 -23.26
C GLY A 656 38.52 -10.76 -21.74
N TYR A 657 39.35 -11.54 -21.04
CA TYR A 657 39.57 -11.40 -19.60
C TYR A 657 40.91 -10.72 -19.31
N ASN A 658 40.90 -9.69 -18.46
CA ASN A 658 42.12 -9.04 -17.99
C ASN A 658 42.73 -9.84 -16.83
N VAL A 659 43.54 -10.83 -17.17
CA VAL A 659 44.19 -11.74 -16.21
C VAL A 659 45.18 -11.03 -15.31
N GLU A 660 45.79 -9.92 -15.75
CA GLU A 660 46.75 -9.16 -14.92
C GLU A 660 46.10 -8.60 -13.66
N ARG A 661 44.79 -8.30 -13.68
CA ARG A 661 44.05 -7.84 -12.50
C ARG A 661 43.85 -8.93 -11.44
N LEU A 662 43.89 -10.22 -11.78
CA LEU A 662 43.82 -11.30 -10.79
C LEU A 662 45.00 -11.27 -9.80
N ALA A 663 46.16 -10.79 -10.26
CA ALA A 663 47.34 -10.67 -9.41
C ALA A 663 47.23 -9.55 -8.36
N ILE A 664 46.26 -8.63 -8.51
CA ILE A 664 45.99 -7.56 -7.55
C ILE A 664 44.98 -8.09 -6.51
N PRO A 665 45.37 -8.33 -5.24
CA PRO A 665 44.45 -8.83 -4.23
C PRO A 665 43.22 -7.93 -4.09
N TYR A 666 42.06 -8.54 -3.82
CA TYR A 666 40.89 -7.75 -3.43
C TYR A 666 41.11 -7.24 -2.00
N ILE A 667 40.96 -5.93 -1.81
CA ILE A 667 41.00 -5.29 -0.50
C ILE A 667 39.59 -4.76 -0.23
N PRO A 668 38.94 -5.13 0.89
CA PRO A 668 37.65 -4.58 1.28
C PRO A 668 37.83 -3.12 1.73
N GLN A 669 38.05 -2.20 0.78
CA GLN A 669 38.27 -0.79 1.07
C GLN A 669 36.97 -0.11 1.51
N VAL A 670 37.10 0.76 2.51
CA VAL A 670 36.15 1.83 2.81
C VAL A 670 36.51 2.96 1.86
N THR A 671 35.72 3.20 0.81
CA THR A 671 35.89 4.38 -0.03
C THR A 671 35.77 5.65 0.84
N ASP A 672 36.65 6.63 0.65
CA ASP A 672 36.81 7.86 1.47
C ASP A 672 35.52 8.72 1.67
N GLU A 673 34.40 8.37 1.04
CA GLU A 673 33.06 8.91 1.32
C GLU A 673 32.57 8.60 2.77
N ASP A 674 33.04 7.51 3.39
CA ASP A 674 32.59 7.06 4.72
C ASP A 674 33.29 7.76 5.91
N ARG A 675 34.24 8.68 5.66
CA ARG A 675 34.87 9.47 6.74
C ARG A 675 34.10 10.72 7.17
N LEU A 676 32.96 11.02 6.53
CA LEU A 676 32.10 12.15 6.89
C LEU A 676 30.70 11.73 7.37
N PRO A 677 30.59 11.03 8.52
CA PRO A 677 29.40 11.19 9.36
C PRO A 677 29.73 11.55 10.82
N ARG A 678 30.88 12.18 11.11
CA ARG A 678 31.22 12.64 12.47
C ARG A 678 31.66 14.10 12.63
N ARG A 679 31.46 14.95 11.61
CA ARG A 679 31.42 16.41 11.82
C ARG A 679 30.17 17.00 11.15
N LYS A 680 29.01 16.79 11.77
CA LYS A 680 27.94 17.79 11.68
C LYS A 680 28.35 18.96 12.58
N SER A 681 29.06 19.93 12.01
CA SER A 681 28.93 21.31 12.46
C SER A 681 27.63 21.82 11.87
N PHE A 682 26.79 22.38 12.74
CA PHE A 682 25.55 23.07 12.38
C PHE A 682 25.79 24.10 11.27
N VAL A 683 24.78 24.28 10.41
CA VAL A 683 24.65 25.24 9.31
C VAL A 683 25.18 24.75 7.95
N ASP A 684 24.28 24.19 7.14
CA ASP A 684 24.13 24.66 5.75
C ASP A 684 22.76 24.28 5.19
N THR A 685 22.00 25.33 4.88
CA THR A 685 20.72 25.32 4.20
C THR A 685 20.97 25.81 2.78
N ILE A 686 20.57 25.01 1.79
CA ILE A 686 20.42 25.34 0.37
C ILE A 686 21.73 25.57 -0.41
N SER A 687 22.06 24.61 -1.28
CA SER A 687 22.72 24.88 -2.56
C SER A 687 22.36 23.78 -3.57
N LEU A 688 21.32 24.06 -4.36
CA LEU A 688 21.09 23.44 -5.66
C LEU A 688 22.16 23.98 -6.62
N GLN A 689 23.14 23.15 -6.99
CA GLN A 689 23.96 23.39 -8.17
C GLN A 689 23.47 22.50 -9.30
N VAL A 690 22.75 23.13 -10.22
CA VAL A 690 22.45 22.62 -11.56
C VAL A 690 23.68 22.88 -12.42
N ASP A 691 24.31 21.80 -12.92
CA ASP A 691 25.37 21.89 -13.91
C ASP A 691 24.82 22.42 -15.25
N ILE A 692 25.14 23.67 -15.58
CA ILE A 692 24.97 24.23 -16.93
C ILE A 692 26.35 24.37 -17.55
N LEU A 693 26.61 23.51 -18.55
CA LEU A 693 27.72 23.61 -19.49
C LEU A 693 27.80 25.02 -20.08
N SER A 694 28.85 25.76 -19.73
CA SER A 694 29.14 27.08 -20.29
C SER A 694 30.25 26.98 -21.33
N ASN A 695 29.85 26.82 -22.59
CA ASN A 695 30.63 27.17 -23.77
C ASN A 695 30.59 28.69 -23.93
N SER A 696 31.72 29.38 -23.76
CA SER A 696 31.99 30.66 -24.45
C SER A 696 33.43 31.12 -24.21
N LEU A 697 34.27 30.94 -25.23
CA LEU A 697 35.48 31.74 -25.46
C LEU A 697 35.08 33.16 -25.92
N PRO A 698 35.81 34.21 -25.51
CA PRO A 698 35.87 35.46 -26.27
C PRO A 698 37.15 35.49 -27.12
N ASP A 699 36.95 35.73 -28.42
CA ASP A 699 37.99 35.88 -29.42
C ASP A 699 38.49 37.33 -29.42
N GLN A 700 39.71 37.57 -28.91
CA GLN A 700 40.53 38.72 -29.29
C GLN A 700 41.98 38.26 -29.47
N SER A 701 42.32 38.06 -30.73
CA SER A 701 43.66 37.80 -31.22
C SER A 701 44.61 38.97 -30.98
N GLN A 702 45.55 38.84 -30.04
CA GLN A 702 46.86 39.52 -30.11
C GLN A 702 47.96 38.59 -29.56
N LEU A 703 48.85 38.21 -30.48
CA LEU A 703 50.26 37.84 -30.32
C LEU A 703 50.60 36.67 -29.36
N ALA A 704 51.10 35.59 -29.98
CA ALA A 704 51.69 34.44 -29.34
C ALA A 704 52.83 34.82 -28.37
N GLU A 705 52.65 34.54 -27.09
CA GLU A 705 53.77 34.33 -26.17
C GLU A 705 53.96 32.83 -25.98
N GLU A 706 55.19 32.38 -26.27
CA GLU A 706 55.63 30.99 -26.15
C GLU A 706 55.42 30.47 -24.73
N ILE A 707 54.70 29.35 -24.59
CA ILE A 707 54.59 28.60 -23.34
C ILE A 707 55.99 28.05 -23.03
N THR A 708 56.74 28.74 -22.18
CA THR A 708 58.02 28.25 -21.66
C THR A 708 57.79 27.19 -20.58
N PHE A 709 58.76 26.29 -20.43
CA PHE A 709 58.74 25.19 -19.45
C PHE A 709 58.51 25.68 -18.01
N GLU A 710 58.85 26.93 -17.71
CA GLU A 710 58.66 27.57 -16.40
C GLU A 710 57.17 27.86 -16.10
N THR A 711 56.37 28.19 -17.11
CA THR A 711 54.93 28.44 -16.98
C THR A 711 54.15 27.15 -16.71
N LEU A 712 54.55 26.04 -17.34
CA LEU A 712 54.03 24.70 -17.07
C LEU A 712 54.45 24.20 -15.69
N LYS A 713 55.68 24.51 -15.24
CA LYS A 713 56.14 24.16 -13.89
C LYS A 713 55.36 24.89 -12.80
N LYS A 714 54.98 26.16 -13.00
CA LYS A 714 54.12 26.91 -12.06
C LYS A 714 52.67 26.41 -12.01
N ALA A 715 52.13 25.87 -13.09
CA ALA A 715 50.76 25.33 -13.12
C ALA A 715 50.64 23.96 -12.42
N ILE A 716 51.73 23.20 -12.32
CA ILE A 716 51.78 21.89 -11.65
C ILE A 716 52.05 22.04 -10.14
N ASP A 717 52.60 23.18 -9.70
CA ASP A 717 52.89 23.43 -8.29
C ASP A 717 51.64 23.98 -7.55
N THR A 718 50.65 23.10 -7.34
CA THR A 718 49.38 23.40 -6.64
C THR A 718 49.52 23.56 -5.13
N THR A 719 50.71 23.30 -4.57
CA THR A 719 50.98 23.39 -3.13
C THR A 719 50.86 24.82 -2.59
N GLY A 720 51.29 25.82 -3.39
CA GLY A 720 51.21 27.23 -3.00
C GLY A 720 49.78 27.80 -2.99
N LEU A 721 48.92 27.35 -3.91
CA LEU A 721 47.51 27.77 -3.99
C LEU A 721 46.70 27.22 -2.82
N GLU A 722 46.92 25.97 -2.42
CA GLU A 722 46.27 25.40 -1.23
C GLU A 722 46.70 26.10 0.06
N GLU A 723 47.97 26.49 0.17
CA GLU A 723 48.49 27.19 1.33
C GLU A 723 47.97 28.64 1.40
N GLN A 724 47.83 29.29 0.25
CA GLN A 724 47.23 30.63 0.14
C GLN A 724 45.73 30.61 0.44
N GLU A 725 45.00 29.56 0.00
CA GLU A 725 43.59 29.36 0.32
C GLU A 725 43.40 28.98 1.80
N ARG A 726 44.32 28.21 2.39
CA ARG A 726 44.35 27.87 3.82
C ARG A 726 44.62 29.11 4.67
N GLU A 727 45.55 29.97 4.25
CA GLU A 727 45.84 31.24 4.92
C GLU A 727 44.68 32.23 4.79
N ARG A 728 44.04 32.30 3.61
CA ARG A 728 42.81 33.08 3.40
C ARG A 728 41.67 32.57 4.29
N ARG A 729 41.47 31.26 4.39
CA ARG A 729 40.47 30.64 5.30
C ARG A 729 40.80 30.94 6.75
N ARG A 730 42.08 30.91 7.15
CA ARG A 730 42.55 31.29 8.49
C ARG A 730 42.23 32.75 8.80
N GLN A 731 42.50 33.66 7.88
CA GLN A 731 42.20 35.10 8.03
C GLN A 731 40.69 35.36 8.11
N VAL A 732 39.88 34.67 7.30
CA VAL A 732 38.41 34.78 7.37
C VAL A 732 37.93 34.26 8.72
N MET A 733 38.40 33.10 9.17
CA MET A 733 37.99 32.50 10.44
C MET A 733 38.42 33.36 11.64
N GLU A 734 39.61 33.95 11.61
CA GLU A 734 40.09 34.90 12.61
C GLU A 734 39.24 36.18 12.63
N LYS A 735 38.85 36.69 11.46
CA LYS A 735 37.97 37.86 11.34
C LYS A 735 36.56 37.57 11.90
N PHE A 736 36.00 36.39 11.65
CA PHE A 736 34.72 35.96 12.24
C PHE A 736 34.80 35.69 13.76
N GLN A 737 35.97 35.33 14.30
CA GLN A 737 36.16 35.12 15.73
C GLN A 737 36.43 36.42 16.51
N LYS A 738 37.03 37.44 15.89
CA LYS A 738 37.49 38.66 16.58
C LYS A 738 36.71 39.92 16.24
N ALA A 739 35.97 39.98 15.13
CA ALA A 739 35.22 41.17 14.75
C ALA A 739 33.88 41.28 15.52
N PRO A 740 33.47 42.49 15.92
CA PRO A 740 32.17 42.72 16.53
C PRO A 740 31.03 42.42 15.55
N PHE A 741 29.89 41.97 16.08
CA PHE A 741 28.77 41.47 15.30
C PHE A 741 28.23 42.49 14.28
N GLU A 742 28.21 43.79 14.61
CA GLU A 742 27.77 44.83 13.67
C GLU A 742 28.64 44.88 12.40
N GLU A 743 29.94 44.62 12.50
CA GLU A 743 30.85 44.66 11.34
C GLU A 743 30.65 43.45 10.42
N ILE A 744 30.34 42.28 11.00
CA ILE A 744 30.03 41.05 10.27
C ILE A 744 28.67 41.19 9.57
N ALA A 745 27.68 41.77 10.24
CA ALA A 745 26.35 42.03 9.68
C ALA A 745 26.41 43.00 8.50
N ALA A 746 27.11 44.14 8.66
CA ALA A 746 27.29 45.12 7.59
C ALA A 746 28.00 44.54 6.36
N HIS A 747 28.99 43.66 6.57
CA HIS A 747 29.68 42.98 5.47
C HIS A 747 28.79 41.96 4.74
N CYS A 748 27.91 41.25 5.46
CA CYS A 748 26.94 40.34 4.83
C CYS A 748 25.89 41.10 4.03
N GLU A 749 25.41 42.23 4.56
CA GLU A 749 24.43 43.11 3.90
C GLU A 749 25.03 43.75 2.64
N SER A 750 26.29 44.21 2.70
CA SER A 750 27.03 44.69 1.53
C SER A 750 27.16 43.62 0.43
N LYS A 751 27.47 42.38 0.79
CA LYS A 751 27.53 41.27 -0.18
C LYS A 751 26.17 40.92 -0.77
N ALA A 752 25.12 40.94 0.03
CA ALA A 752 23.76 40.70 -0.43
C ALA A 752 23.33 41.77 -1.45
N ASN A 753 23.61 43.05 -1.16
CA ASN A 753 23.35 44.15 -2.07
C ASN A 753 24.12 44.01 -3.38
N MET A 754 25.41 43.63 -3.31
CA MET A 754 26.23 43.43 -4.50
C MET A 754 25.75 42.26 -5.38
N LEU A 755 25.24 41.20 -4.76
CA LEU A 755 24.59 40.09 -5.47
C LEU A 755 23.28 40.55 -6.12
N HIS A 756 22.51 41.36 -5.41
CA HIS A 756 21.24 41.91 -5.90
C HIS A 756 21.48 42.83 -7.11
N ASP A 757 22.50 43.69 -7.06
CA ASP A 757 22.91 44.56 -8.16
C ASP A 757 23.37 43.75 -9.39
N ARG A 758 24.11 42.66 -9.16
CA ARG A 758 24.52 41.73 -10.23
C ARG A 758 23.34 41.01 -10.86
N LEU A 759 22.38 40.55 -10.05
CA LEU A 759 21.16 39.94 -10.55
C LEU A 759 20.30 40.95 -11.32
N ALA A 760 20.19 42.19 -10.84
CA ALA A 760 19.49 43.25 -11.54
C ALA A 760 20.13 43.56 -12.91
N GLN A 761 21.46 43.60 -12.99
CA GLN A 761 22.17 43.73 -14.28
C GLN A 761 21.90 42.56 -15.22
N ILE A 762 21.87 41.32 -14.71
CA ILE A 762 21.58 40.14 -15.51
C ILE A 762 20.13 40.19 -16.02
N PHE A 763 19.18 40.59 -15.18
CA PHE A 763 17.79 40.75 -15.60
C PHE A 763 17.61 41.87 -16.63
N GLU A 764 18.29 43.01 -16.49
CA GLU A 764 18.28 44.06 -17.53
C GLU A 764 18.85 43.58 -18.87
N LEU A 765 19.89 42.73 -18.84
CA LEU A 765 20.47 42.14 -20.05
C LEU A 765 19.55 41.09 -20.70
N THR A 766 18.68 40.45 -19.92
CA THR A 766 17.80 39.36 -20.39
C THR A 766 16.45 39.87 -20.90
N ILE A 767 16.00 41.05 -20.48
CA ILE A 767 14.69 41.64 -20.85
C ILE A 767 14.76 42.49 -22.14
N ARG A 768 15.96 42.73 -22.71
CA ARG A 768 16.07 43.38 -24.03
C ARG A 768 15.95 42.35 -25.17
N PRO A 769 14.91 42.41 -26.03
CA PRO A 769 14.87 41.59 -27.23
C PRO A 769 16.00 42.01 -28.20
N PRO A 770 16.59 41.06 -28.97
CA PRO A 770 17.67 41.36 -29.89
C PRO A 770 17.18 42.26 -31.06
N PRO A 771 18.03 43.15 -31.61
CA PRO A 771 17.66 43.97 -32.76
C PRO A 771 17.52 43.10 -34.02
N SER A 772 16.38 43.20 -34.71
CA SER A 772 16.12 42.51 -35.97
C SER A 772 17.04 43.01 -37.10
N PRO A 773 17.57 42.14 -37.97
CA PRO A 773 18.46 42.55 -39.06
C PRO A 773 17.62 42.92 -40.29
N SER A 774 17.37 44.21 -40.51
CA SER A 774 17.14 44.82 -41.83
C SER A 774 16.94 46.34 -41.73
N GLY A 775 17.85 47.10 -42.35
CA GLY A 775 17.56 48.38 -43.01
C GLY A 775 17.25 49.62 -42.15
N THR A 776 18.24 50.51 -42.08
CA THR A 776 18.16 51.98 -41.93
C THR A 776 16.78 52.65 -42.10
N VAL A 777 16.43 53.61 -41.21
CA VAL A 777 16.24 55.05 -41.51
C VAL A 777 15.78 55.85 -40.25
N THR A 778 16.58 56.88 -39.93
CA THR A 778 16.33 58.16 -39.21
C THR A 778 15.62 58.26 -37.85
N VAL A 779 16.32 58.94 -36.93
CA VAL A 779 15.85 59.53 -35.67
C VAL A 779 14.89 60.70 -35.92
N THR A 780 13.74 60.74 -35.21
CA THR A 780 13.15 61.97 -34.62
C THR A 780 12.08 61.66 -33.54
N SER A 781 12.36 62.12 -32.32
CA SER A 781 11.45 62.69 -31.29
C SER A 781 10.05 62.10 -31.00
N GLY A 782 9.82 61.68 -29.74
CA GLY A 782 8.48 61.72 -29.11
C GLY A 782 8.19 60.57 -28.12
N HIS A 783 7.81 60.90 -26.89
CA HIS A 783 7.36 59.96 -25.86
C HIS A 783 6.07 59.21 -26.26
N ALA A 784 5.99 57.90 -25.96
CA ALA A 784 4.71 57.19 -25.84
C ALA A 784 4.81 56.07 -24.78
N GLN A 785 3.97 56.19 -23.75
CA GLN A 785 3.70 55.18 -22.72
C GLN A 785 2.99 53.97 -23.35
N TYR A 786 3.34 52.74 -22.92
CA TYR A 786 2.49 51.57 -23.13
C TYR A 786 2.21 50.88 -21.79
N GLN A 787 0.92 50.84 -21.43
CA GLN A 787 0.34 50.17 -20.28
C GLN A 787 0.45 48.63 -20.43
N SER A 788 0.76 47.95 -19.33
CA SER A 788 0.79 46.49 -19.22
C SER A 788 -0.62 45.90 -19.14
N VAL A 789 -0.88 44.83 -19.90
CA VAL A 789 -2.10 44.02 -19.83
C VAL A 789 -1.85 42.80 -18.92
N PRO A 790 -2.71 42.49 -17.93
CA PRO A 790 -2.50 41.38 -16.99
C PRO A 790 -2.85 39.98 -17.55
N VAL A 791 -2.20 38.99 -16.95
CA VAL A 791 -1.95 37.60 -17.42
C VAL A 791 -3.14 36.63 -17.24
N TYR A 792 -4.35 36.97 -17.70
CA TYR A 792 -5.47 35.99 -17.69
C TYR A 792 -6.23 35.85 -19.01
N GLU A 793 -5.55 36.06 -20.13
CA GLU A 793 -6.07 35.67 -21.45
C GLU A 793 -4.96 35.05 -22.30
N MET A 794 -4.61 33.78 -22.04
CA MET A 794 -3.95 32.94 -23.03
C MET A 794 -4.71 31.63 -23.14
N LYS A 795 -5.54 31.55 -24.20
CA LYS A 795 -6.16 30.32 -24.67
C LYS A 795 -5.04 29.40 -25.20
N PHE A 796 -4.96 28.18 -24.65
CA PHE A 796 -4.11 27.12 -25.18
C PHE A 796 -4.63 26.64 -26.54
N PRO A 797 -3.76 26.39 -27.54
CA PRO A 797 -4.11 25.58 -28.69
C PRO A 797 -3.74 24.11 -28.43
N ASP A 798 -4.73 23.24 -28.57
CA ASP A 798 -4.56 21.80 -28.78
C ASP A 798 -3.70 21.52 -30.03
N LEU A 799 -2.76 20.56 -29.94
CA LEU A 799 -2.57 19.44 -30.90
C LEU A 799 -1.19 18.76 -30.79
N CYS A 800 -1.22 17.44 -31.04
CA CYS A 800 -0.15 16.42 -31.22
C CYS A 800 0.29 15.72 -29.92
N VAL A 801 -0.26 14.55 -29.52
CA VAL A 801 -0.17 13.18 -30.10
C VAL A 801 1.28 12.64 -30.19
N TYR A 802 1.76 12.01 -29.10
CA TYR A 802 2.03 10.57 -28.96
C TYR A 802 2.29 10.22 -27.49
#